data_AF-A0A9Q5I0G2-F1
#
_entry.id   AF-A0A9Q5I0G2-F1
#
_cell.length_a   1.000
_cell.length_b   1.000
_cell.length_c   1.000
_cell.angle_alpha   90.00
_cell.angle_beta   90.00
_cell.angle_gamma   90.00
#
_symmetry.space_group_name_H-M   'P 1'
#
loop_
_entity.id
_entity.type
_entity.pdbx_description
1 polymer ?
#
loop_
_entity_poly.entity_id
_entity_poly.type
_entity_poly.pdbx_seq_one_letter_code
_entity_poly.pdbx_strand_id
1 'polypeptide(L)'
;MSTDASTVSPFFEGAYWIRSLDDNSVLAPGAAEGDGTIPVVTESKFAAKQILADHSQMWLIEPLTDGVSFTIRNAQSGNVLDVKGSNTDDDTPIIIYQQLNNPNQQWKFEWVDDNDGSAYYRIVSIYTKKCLTNNGGTLYSETWQDSPQKRFALEPVVFPPVYWISHAKTGWYLQYNKSDGSLIVDDKIPATADTRSQLWFLEPEPDSDAYVIVSIEDEEKVLDLSASGTADGTPVVAWAYSGGTNQQWLINDIDSSDSGEDRVKIVSVLSNTILSVNEGATSGSLQIHQDTGGNDQTWRLQPYPFPSVYWSTIQNLKTGTFLKQDGSNVSPSTGMANAIDYSVQWRFSPNSTQPHHYTIINRATRQVIMGKALPPTVTAVDDSQKGQYGLWALELAGDGIGIVNTTTIGALDHFAGGPTIEAAPFNGTSNEYHQWLAVQVSHRLPSFALVNNRTGRSLMFKSTTDQGGVIMSADTINDWSNQWIFQNLSGTDSDSPNYAIINKVSGTVLDHWGEVRIAAGNDDTNDTHHQWKLLPCPCGENYFQIQNVATRHYLEEREDGVPNAKATDTMNMDNPTDTDRAQCWELVSNRLQDIDLVTLDDDVLQGTLPYLQPDNADTLRHRIVERAPGKDKKGKDKSAHKPQNPRLLRDISPFILNIFGHVIDEWVEDRLPTTVQAGTRVSTNRREVENRWNIAIPRSLQVGSERDGWIRIDIQGTYETSPGNRVANIQGQWNNDSVFHVIVPLGVTVGREVIRGAMRRSLAEHTSITIEPANSKPPSGGKKPNTTPKPPPGPGGTGNGWIYTSAVSVASALTLAILIFL
;
A
#
# COMPACT_ATOMS: atom_id res chain seq x y z
N MET A 1 -6.77 14.40 -32.95
CA MET A 1 -7.40 15.30 -31.96
C MET A 1 -6.65 15.12 -30.65
N SER A 2 -6.45 16.22 -29.94
CA SER A 2 -5.47 16.45 -28.87
C SER A 2 -5.36 15.35 -27.83
N THR A 3 -4.12 14.91 -27.60
CA THR A 3 -3.65 14.06 -26.49
C THR A 3 -3.63 14.88 -25.19
N ASP A 4 -4.47 14.52 -24.22
CA ASP A 4 -4.24 14.84 -22.80
C ASP A 4 -3.95 13.52 -22.10
N ALA A 5 -2.67 13.16 -22.08
CA ALA A 5 -2.12 12.07 -21.29
C ALA A 5 -1.51 12.69 -20.03
N SER A 6 -2.26 12.75 -18.92
CA SER A 6 -1.69 13.23 -17.65
C SER A 6 -2.42 12.73 -16.40
N THR A 7 -2.74 11.43 -16.33
CA THR A 7 -3.09 10.77 -15.06
C THR A 7 -2.26 9.50 -14.92
N VAL A 8 -1.01 9.66 -14.47
CA VAL A 8 -0.19 8.54 -14.02
C VAL A 8 -0.73 8.11 -12.66
N SER A 9 -1.42 6.97 -12.60
CA SER A 9 -1.74 6.30 -11.32
C SER A 9 -0.43 5.85 -10.65
N PRO A 10 -0.20 6.14 -9.36
CA PRO A 10 1.09 5.89 -8.69
C PRO A 10 1.19 4.46 -8.12
N PHE A 11 0.92 3.42 -8.92
CA PHE A 11 0.97 2.01 -8.46
C PHE A 11 1.62 1.06 -9.44
N PHE A 12 2.94 1.13 -9.53
CA PHE A 12 3.66 0.11 -10.29
C PHE A 12 4.85 -0.45 -9.52
N GLU A 13 5.02 -0.17 -8.23
CA GLU A 13 6.01 -0.91 -7.43
C GLU A 13 5.30 -1.94 -6.55
N GLY A 14 5.60 -3.22 -6.73
CA GLY A 14 4.99 -4.29 -5.96
C GLY A 14 5.01 -5.65 -6.65
N ALA A 15 4.42 -6.64 -5.99
CA ALA A 15 4.15 -7.95 -6.56
C ALA A 15 2.71 -8.00 -7.05
N TYR A 16 2.50 -8.37 -8.32
CA TYR A 16 1.20 -8.36 -8.96
C TYR A 16 0.95 -9.64 -9.75
N TRP A 17 -0.32 -10.05 -9.82
CA TRP A 17 -0.82 -10.76 -10.98
C TRP A 17 -1.21 -9.73 -12.03
N ILE A 18 -0.75 -9.92 -13.27
CA ILE A 18 -1.09 -9.04 -14.39
C ILE A 18 -2.22 -9.73 -15.15
N ARG A 19 -3.46 -9.24 -15.01
CA ARG A 19 -4.67 -9.86 -15.58
C ARG A 19 -5.04 -9.22 -16.90
N SER A 20 -5.32 -10.03 -17.92
CA SER A 20 -5.82 -9.57 -19.22
C SER A 20 -7.32 -9.28 -19.15
N LEU A 21 -7.76 -8.18 -19.78
CA LEU A 21 -9.19 -7.91 -19.95
C LEU A 21 -9.87 -8.89 -20.92
N ASP A 22 -9.12 -9.46 -21.87
CA ASP A 22 -9.68 -10.25 -22.98
C ASP A 22 -10.36 -11.54 -22.48
N ASP A 23 -9.74 -12.21 -21.51
CA ASP A 23 -10.12 -13.55 -21.06
C ASP A 23 -10.03 -13.75 -19.53
N ASN A 24 -9.76 -12.68 -18.76
CA ASN A 24 -9.53 -12.70 -17.31
C ASN A 24 -8.40 -13.60 -16.82
N SER A 25 -7.55 -14.07 -17.72
CA SER A 25 -6.38 -14.87 -17.38
C SER A 25 -5.19 -13.97 -16.97
N VAL A 26 -4.21 -14.54 -16.28
CA VAL A 26 -3.03 -13.82 -15.76
C VAL A 26 -1.78 -14.23 -16.53
N LEU A 27 -0.81 -13.31 -16.62
CA LEU A 27 0.48 -13.62 -17.24
C LEU A 27 1.20 -14.77 -16.52
N ALA A 28 1.75 -15.69 -17.31
CA ALA A 28 2.50 -16.86 -16.85
C ALA A 28 3.67 -17.19 -17.81
N PRO A 29 4.71 -17.91 -17.36
CA PRO A 29 5.71 -18.49 -18.26
C PRO A 29 5.09 -19.61 -19.10
N GLY A 30 5.32 -19.59 -20.41
CA GLY A 30 4.97 -20.68 -21.32
C GLY A 30 6.04 -21.79 -21.34
N ALA A 31 5.88 -22.73 -22.27
CA ALA A 31 6.87 -23.79 -22.50
C ALA A 31 8.13 -23.23 -23.17
N ALA A 32 9.31 -23.63 -22.70
CA ALA A 32 10.59 -23.20 -23.29
C ALA A 32 10.69 -23.60 -24.77
N GLU A 33 11.11 -22.65 -25.61
CA GLU A 33 11.36 -22.84 -27.03
C GLU A 33 12.72 -23.52 -27.28
N GLY A 34 12.93 -24.02 -28.50
CA GLY A 34 14.17 -24.72 -28.89
C GLY A 34 15.44 -23.86 -28.84
N ASP A 35 15.30 -22.54 -28.72
CA ASP A 35 16.40 -21.59 -28.51
C ASP A 35 16.65 -21.25 -27.02
N GLY A 36 15.90 -21.87 -26.11
CA GLY A 36 15.99 -21.65 -24.66
C GLY A 36 15.24 -20.42 -24.15
N THR A 37 14.56 -19.67 -25.02
CA THR A 37 13.68 -18.57 -24.60
C THR A 37 12.35 -19.12 -24.05
N ILE A 38 11.77 -18.42 -23.08
CA ILE A 38 10.48 -18.80 -22.49
C ILE A 38 9.47 -17.74 -22.92
N PRO A 39 8.48 -18.05 -23.77
CA PRO A 39 7.44 -17.10 -24.15
C PRO A 39 6.57 -16.76 -22.93
N VAL A 40 6.00 -15.58 -22.91
CA VAL A 40 4.95 -15.23 -21.94
C VAL A 40 3.60 -15.57 -22.54
N VAL A 41 2.79 -16.26 -21.74
CA VAL A 41 1.43 -16.66 -22.06
C VAL A 41 0.46 -16.10 -21.04
N THR A 42 -0.83 -16.27 -21.26
CA THR A 42 -1.85 -16.03 -20.25
C THR A 42 -2.55 -17.34 -19.88
N GLU A 43 -2.78 -17.55 -18.58
CA GLU A 43 -3.37 -18.77 -18.03
C GLU A 43 -4.32 -18.45 -16.87
N SER A 44 -5.20 -19.38 -16.52
CA SER A 44 -6.05 -19.22 -15.33
C SER A 44 -5.18 -19.00 -14.09
N LYS A 45 -5.56 -18.00 -13.29
CA LYS A 45 -4.89 -17.69 -12.03
C LYS A 45 -4.89 -18.92 -11.12
N PHE A 46 -3.74 -19.23 -10.53
CA PHE A 46 -3.61 -20.31 -9.58
C PHE A 46 -4.58 -20.14 -8.39
N ALA A 47 -5.13 -21.26 -7.92
CA ALA A 47 -5.89 -21.28 -6.68
C ALA A 47 -4.99 -20.90 -5.50
N ALA A 48 -5.59 -20.42 -4.40
CA ALA A 48 -4.87 -19.95 -3.21
C ALA A 48 -3.80 -20.95 -2.72
N LYS A 49 -4.12 -22.25 -2.76
CA LYS A 49 -3.23 -23.35 -2.39
C LYS A 49 -1.93 -23.42 -3.24
N GLN A 50 -2.06 -23.35 -4.56
CA GLN A 50 -0.94 -23.44 -5.49
C GLN A 50 -0.05 -22.19 -5.47
N ILE A 51 -0.65 -21.02 -5.18
CA ILE A 51 0.05 -19.74 -5.04
C ILE A 51 1.16 -19.79 -3.98
N LEU A 52 1.03 -20.62 -2.95
CA LEU A 52 2.04 -20.75 -1.88
C LEU A 52 3.31 -21.50 -2.32
N ALA A 53 3.21 -22.37 -3.32
CA ALA A 53 4.32 -23.19 -3.79
C ALA A 53 4.89 -22.71 -5.13
N ASP A 54 4.05 -22.08 -5.95
CA ASP A 54 4.39 -21.67 -7.30
C ASP A 54 4.15 -20.17 -7.51
N HIS A 55 5.24 -19.42 -7.58
CA HIS A 55 5.23 -17.98 -7.80
C HIS A 55 5.42 -17.59 -9.27
N SER A 56 5.25 -18.53 -10.20
CA SER A 56 5.50 -18.30 -11.64
C SER A 56 4.51 -17.33 -12.28
N GLN A 57 3.30 -17.19 -11.74
CA GLN A 57 2.31 -16.20 -12.20
C GLN A 57 2.43 -14.84 -11.51
N MET A 58 3.43 -14.67 -10.62
CA MET A 58 3.66 -13.41 -9.90
C MET A 58 4.73 -12.58 -10.60
N TRP A 59 4.43 -11.29 -10.76
CA TRP A 59 5.27 -10.33 -11.44
C TRP A 59 5.63 -9.19 -10.51
N LEU A 60 6.92 -9.05 -10.23
CA LEU A 60 7.49 -7.97 -9.45
C LEU A 60 7.74 -6.80 -10.40
N ILE A 61 7.00 -5.73 -10.22
CA ILE A 61 7.20 -4.51 -11.01
C ILE A 61 8.14 -3.61 -10.21
N GLU A 62 9.30 -3.33 -10.79
CA GLU A 62 10.44 -2.69 -10.13
C GLU A 62 10.76 -1.36 -10.84
N PRO A 63 10.68 -0.20 -10.16
CA PRO A 63 10.98 1.09 -10.76
C PRO A 63 12.47 1.22 -11.12
N LEU A 64 12.74 1.90 -12.22
CA LEU A 64 14.05 2.37 -12.61
C LEU A 64 14.37 3.72 -11.95
N THR A 65 15.60 4.21 -12.14
CA THR A 65 16.10 5.45 -11.51
C THR A 65 15.38 6.71 -11.96
N ASP A 66 14.60 6.65 -13.05
CA ASP A 66 13.78 7.76 -13.55
C ASP A 66 12.42 7.88 -12.83
N GLY A 67 12.04 6.88 -12.03
CA GLY A 67 10.76 6.84 -11.30
C GLY A 67 9.52 6.61 -12.18
N VAL A 68 9.66 6.54 -13.50
CA VAL A 68 8.54 6.47 -14.46
C VAL A 68 8.60 5.25 -15.38
N SER A 69 9.73 4.56 -15.44
CA SER A 69 9.93 3.35 -16.21
C SER A 69 10.22 2.17 -15.28
N PHE A 70 9.85 0.96 -15.70
CA PHE A 70 9.84 -0.23 -14.84
C PHE A 70 10.51 -1.42 -15.51
N THR A 71 11.12 -2.26 -14.69
CA THR A 71 11.42 -3.67 -15.02
C THR A 71 10.26 -4.52 -14.51
N ILE A 72 9.80 -5.49 -15.30
CA ILE A 72 8.77 -6.45 -14.89
C ILE A 72 9.46 -7.81 -14.73
N ARG A 73 9.61 -8.28 -13.50
CA ARG A 73 10.36 -9.49 -13.15
C ARG A 73 9.43 -10.62 -12.74
N ASN A 74 9.66 -11.81 -13.28
CA ASN A 74 8.99 -13.00 -12.80
C ASN A 74 9.51 -13.40 -11.40
N ALA A 75 8.62 -13.57 -10.42
CA ALA A 75 9.01 -13.79 -9.03
C ALA A 75 9.71 -15.13 -8.80
N GLN A 76 9.32 -16.17 -9.54
CA GLN A 76 9.89 -17.53 -9.43
C GLN A 76 11.28 -17.63 -10.08
N SER A 77 11.40 -17.24 -11.35
CA SER A 77 12.65 -17.40 -12.11
C SER A 77 13.67 -16.28 -11.84
N GLY A 78 13.22 -15.11 -11.39
CA GLY A 78 14.04 -13.91 -11.25
C GLY A 78 14.41 -13.23 -12.57
N ASN A 79 14.03 -13.79 -13.72
CA ASN A 79 14.20 -13.21 -15.05
C ASN A 79 13.12 -12.16 -15.35
N VAL A 80 13.30 -11.38 -16.43
CA VAL A 80 12.49 -10.19 -16.72
C VAL A 80 11.76 -10.29 -18.06
N LEU A 81 10.67 -9.55 -18.17
CA LEU A 81 9.88 -9.39 -19.38
C LEU A 81 10.71 -8.66 -20.45
N ASP A 82 10.82 -9.25 -21.64
CA ASP A 82 11.73 -8.83 -22.71
C ASP A 82 11.03 -8.91 -24.07
N VAL A 83 11.23 -7.88 -24.91
CA VAL A 83 10.85 -7.93 -26.33
C VAL A 83 11.93 -8.70 -27.10
N LYS A 84 11.59 -9.90 -27.60
CA LYS A 84 12.53 -10.87 -28.17
C LYS A 84 13.43 -10.24 -29.22
N GLY A 85 14.75 -10.34 -28.99
CA GLY A 85 15.78 -9.88 -29.91
C GLY A 85 15.82 -8.37 -30.15
N SER A 86 15.13 -7.57 -29.33
CA SER A 86 14.91 -6.14 -29.58
C SER A 86 14.31 -5.87 -30.96
N ASN A 87 13.45 -6.76 -31.47
CA ASN A 87 12.78 -6.51 -32.74
C ASN A 87 11.69 -5.42 -32.57
N THR A 88 11.59 -4.52 -33.54
CA THR A 88 10.61 -3.45 -33.59
C THR A 88 9.39 -3.78 -34.44
N ASP A 89 9.35 -4.94 -35.10
CA ASP A 89 8.20 -5.39 -35.90
C ASP A 89 6.97 -5.68 -35.01
N ASP A 90 5.77 -5.56 -35.57
CA ASP A 90 4.55 -6.06 -34.89
C ASP A 90 4.64 -7.58 -34.78
N ASP A 91 3.87 -8.16 -33.85
CA ASP A 91 3.87 -9.60 -33.57
C ASP A 91 5.22 -10.14 -33.09
N THR A 92 6.11 -9.27 -32.59
CA THR A 92 7.36 -9.69 -31.94
C THR A 92 7.03 -10.35 -30.60
N PRO A 93 7.46 -11.61 -30.33
CA PRO A 93 7.14 -12.30 -29.09
C PRO A 93 7.68 -11.59 -27.85
N ILE A 94 6.88 -11.63 -26.77
CA ILE A 94 7.33 -11.26 -25.44
C ILE A 94 7.80 -12.51 -24.71
N ILE A 95 9.00 -12.45 -24.15
CA ILE A 95 9.66 -13.58 -23.50
C ILE A 95 10.09 -13.22 -22.07
N ILE A 96 10.43 -14.24 -21.30
CA ILE A 96 11.16 -14.15 -20.04
C ILE A 96 12.63 -14.39 -20.36
N TYR A 97 13.47 -13.41 -20.04
CA TYR A 97 14.90 -13.48 -20.32
C TYR A 97 15.74 -12.93 -19.18
N GLN A 98 17.01 -13.33 -19.13
CA GLN A 98 17.95 -12.81 -18.13
C GLN A 98 18.02 -11.28 -18.21
N GLN A 99 18.11 -10.63 -17.06
CA GLN A 99 18.16 -9.17 -17.01
C GLN A 99 19.51 -8.67 -17.52
N LEU A 100 19.46 -7.92 -18.62
CA LEU A 100 20.61 -7.26 -19.26
C LEU A 100 20.55 -5.74 -19.15
N ASN A 101 19.50 -5.19 -18.52
CA ASN A 101 19.25 -3.75 -18.35
C ASN A 101 19.13 -2.97 -19.68
N ASN A 102 18.81 -3.66 -20.77
CA ASN A 102 18.60 -3.05 -22.07
C ASN A 102 17.21 -2.40 -22.18
N PRO A 103 17.01 -1.37 -23.02
CA PRO A 103 15.72 -0.69 -23.15
C PRO A 103 14.55 -1.59 -23.57
N ASN A 104 14.81 -2.73 -24.22
CA ASN A 104 13.77 -3.71 -24.62
C ASN A 104 13.20 -4.50 -23.43
N GLN A 105 13.79 -4.36 -22.24
CA GLN A 105 13.33 -4.93 -20.96
C GLN A 105 12.68 -3.88 -20.05
N GLN A 106 12.49 -2.66 -20.54
CA GLN A 106 11.96 -1.54 -19.78
C GLN A 106 10.57 -1.19 -20.29
N TRP A 107 9.66 -0.91 -19.36
CA TRP A 107 8.23 -0.79 -19.62
C TRP A 107 7.65 0.46 -18.96
N LYS A 108 6.57 0.98 -19.54
CA LYS A 108 5.72 2.04 -18.97
C LYS A 108 4.30 1.54 -18.86
N PHE A 109 3.60 2.00 -17.84
CA PHE A 109 2.19 1.73 -17.66
C PHE A 109 1.42 3.03 -17.91
N GLU A 110 0.44 2.97 -18.80
CA GLU A 110 -0.38 4.12 -19.12
C GLU A 110 -1.84 3.71 -18.91
N TRP A 111 -2.53 4.43 -18.02
CA TRP A 111 -3.95 4.18 -17.74
C TRP A 111 -4.78 4.34 -19.01
N VAL A 112 -5.78 3.46 -19.17
CA VAL A 112 -6.68 3.45 -20.32
C VAL A 112 -8.10 3.78 -19.85
N ASP A 113 -8.66 2.95 -18.98
CA ASP A 113 -10.01 3.09 -18.42
C ASP A 113 -10.20 2.20 -17.18
N ASP A 114 -11.36 2.35 -16.53
CA ASP A 114 -11.79 1.50 -15.42
C ASP A 114 -12.94 0.61 -15.90
N ASN A 115 -12.81 -0.71 -15.74
CA ASN A 115 -13.81 -1.70 -16.15
C ASN A 115 -13.95 -2.77 -15.06
N ASP A 116 -15.16 -3.28 -14.82
CA ASP A 116 -15.46 -4.27 -13.77
C ASP A 116 -14.90 -3.92 -12.38
N GLY A 117 -14.89 -2.62 -12.03
CA GLY A 117 -14.34 -2.12 -10.76
C GLY A 117 -12.80 -2.17 -10.67
N SER A 118 -12.09 -2.46 -11.78
CA SER A 118 -10.64 -2.51 -11.87
C SER A 118 -10.09 -1.46 -12.85
N ALA A 119 -8.95 -0.86 -12.53
CA ALA A 119 -8.22 0.00 -13.46
C ALA A 119 -7.42 -0.83 -14.47
N TYR A 120 -7.54 -0.49 -15.75
CA TYR A 120 -6.80 -1.12 -16.85
C TYR A 120 -5.77 -0.19 -17.46
N TYR A 121 -4.62 -0.78 -17.80
CA TYR A 121 -3.46 -0.11 -18.33
C TYR A 121 -3.05 -0.72 -19.67
N ARG A 122 -2.43 0.08 -20.51
CA ARG A 122 -1.55 -0.42 -21.58
C ARG A 122 -0.12 -0.44 -21.09
N ILE A 123 0.56 -1.55 -21.33
CA ILE A 123 1.96 -1.76 -20.93
C ILE A 123 2.84 -1.53 -22.16
N VAL A 124 3.61 -0.46 -22.16
CA VAL A 124 4.34 0.07 -23.33
C VAL A 124 5.83 -0.21 -23.19
N SER A 125 6.43 -0.85 -24.20
CA SER A 125 7.88 -1.02 -24.25
C SER A 125 8.58 0.34 -24.47
N ILE A 126 9.61 0.61 -23.67
CA ILE A 126 10.45 1.81 -23.83
C ILE A 126 11.20 1.77 -25.16
N TYR A 127 11.60 0.58 -25.63
CA TYR A 127 12.38 0.45 -26.86
C TYR A 127 11.52 0.60 -28.11
N THR A 128 10.49 -0.24 -28.26
CA THR A 128 9.68 -0.28 -29.48
C THR A 128 8.59 0.79 -29.54
N LYS A 129 8.22 1.37 -28.38
CA LYS A 129 7.03 2.23 -28.20
C LYS A 129 5.70 1.54 -28.49
N LYS A 130 5.73 0.20 -28.56
CA LYS A 130 4.57 -0.67 -28.78
C LYS A 130 4.06 -1.26 -27.47
N CYS A 131 2.81 -1.73 -27.51
CA CYS A 131 2.11 -2.24 -26.36
C CYS A 131 2.20 -3.76 -26.28
N LEU A 132 2.22 -4.27 -25.05
CA LEU A 132 1.94 -5.65 -24.76
C LEU A 132 0.54 -6.01 -25.27
N THR A 133 0.42 -7.15 -25.96
CA THR A 133 -0.83 -7.63 -26.55
C THR A 133 -1.02 -9.12 -26.27
N ASN A 134 -2.15 -9.51 -25.71
CA ASN A 134 -2.60 -10.90 -25.64
C ASN A 134 -3.26 -11.29 -26.96
N ASN A 135 -2.63 -12.19 -27.72
CA ASN A 135 -3.18 -12.72 -28.97
C ASN A 135 -3.34 -14.24 -28.84
N GLY A 136 -4.57 -14.68 -28.53
CA GLY A 136 -4.89 -16.10 -28.38
C GLY A 136 -4.14 -16.80 -27.24
N GLY A 137 -3.85 -16.07 -26.14
CA GLY A 137 -3.16 -16.59 -24.96
C GLY A 137 -1.65 -16.44 -24.98
N THR A 138 -1.05 -15.88 -26.04
CA THR A 138 0.39 -15.60 -26.12
C THR A 138 0.64 -14.09 -26.23
N LEU A 139 1.72 -13.61 -25.62
CA LEU A 139 2.02 -12.18 -25.54
C LEU A 139 2.96 -11.70 -26.65
N TYR A 140 2.60 -10.59 -27.29
CA TYR A 140 3.35 -9.95 -28.37
C TYR A 140 3.52 -8.44 -28.15
N SER A 141 4.50 -7.85 -28.83
CA SER A 141 4.68 -6.40 -28.96
C SER A 141 4.01 -5.90 -30.23
N GLU A 142 2.95 -5.10 -30.10
CA GLU A 142 2.19 -4.56 -31.23
C GLU A 142 1.85 -3.08 -31.07
N THR A 143 1.64 -2.40 -32.20
CA THR A 143 1.16 -1.02 -32.25
C THR A 143 -0.16 -0.87 -31.49
N TRP A 144 -0.30 0.22 -30.71
CA TRP A 144 -1.52 0.49 -29.94
C TRP A 144 -2.75 0.58 -30.83
N GLN A 145 -3.75 -0.25 -30.52
CA GLN A 145 -5.10 -0.20 -31.05
C GLN A 145 -6.05 -0.51 -29.89
N ASP A 146 -7.06 0.33 -29.70
CA ASP A 146 -7.93 0.17 -28.55
C ASP A 146 -8.74 -1.13 -28.65
N SER A 147 -8.43 -2.08 -27.76
CA SER A 147 -8.97 -3.45 -27.77
C SER A 147 -8.77 -4.11 -26.40
N PRO A 148 -9.64 -5.06 -25.99
CA PRO A 148 -9.48 -5.81 -24.75
C PRO A 148 -8.13 -6.55 -24.64
N GLN A 149 -7.62 -7.05 -25.75
CA GLN A 149 -6.33 -7.76 -25.88
C GLN A 149 -5.10 -6.95 -25.44
N LYS A 150 -5.19 -5.62 -25.43
CA LYS A 150 -4.08 -4.70 -25.11
C LYS A 150 -4.24 -4.02 -23.74
N ARG A 151 -5.19 -4.49 -22.93
CA ARG A 151 -5.55 -3.90 -21.64
C ARG A 151 -5.31 -4.90 -20.51
N PHE A 152 -4.56 -4.45 -19.51
CA PHE A 152 -4.15 -5.28 -18.38
C PHE A 152 -4.44 -4.59 -17.06
N ALA A 153 -5.04 -5.32 -16.13
CA ALA A 153 -5.21 -4.91 -14.74
C ALA A 153 -4.05 -5.44 -13.88
N LEU A 154 -3.70 -4.70 -12.83
CA LEU A 154 -2.69 -5.10 -11.86
C LEU A 154 -3.38 -5.49 -10.56
N GLU A 155 -3.37 -6.78 -10.25
CA GLU A 155 -3.93 -7.31 -9.01
C GLU A 155 -2.81 -7.53 -8.00
N PRO A 156 -2.78 -6.82 -6.85
CA PRO A 156 -1.77 -7.03 -5.83
C PRO A 156 -1.74 -8.49 -5.35
N VAL A 157 -0.54 -9.07 -5.24
CA VAL A 157 -0.36 -10.41 -4.68
C VAL A 157 -0.66 -10.38 -3.18
N VAL A 158 -1.64 -11.17 -2.77
CA VAL A 158 -1.97 -11.43 -1.37
C VAL A 158 -1.89 -12.93 -1.14
N PHE A 159 -1.05 -13.34 -0.20
CA PHE A 159 -0.96 -14.75 0.18
C PHE A 159 -2.15 -15.11 1.08
N PRO A 160 -2.73 -16.32 0.91
CA PRO A 160 -3.68 -16.82 1.87
C PRO A 160 -3.06 -16.91 3.27
N PRO A 161 -3.84 -16.67 4.34
CA PRO A 161 -3.33 -16.83 5.69
C PRO A 161 -3.13 -18.32 6.00
N VAL A 162 -1.89 -18.71 6.29
CA VAL A 162 -1.56 -20.04 6.81
C VAL A 162 -1.38 -19.94 8.31
N TYR A 163 -1.72 -21.00 9.02
CA TYR A 163 -1.73 -21.03 10.47
C TYR A 163 -0.97 -22.25 10.99
N TRP A 164 -0.32 -22.04 12.12
CA TRP A 164 -0.21 -23.09 13.11
C TRP A 164 -1.50 -23.13 13.93
N ILE A 165 -2.05 -24.33 14.12
CA ILE A 165 -3.26 -24.53 14.94
C ILE A 165 -2.83 -25.32 16.18
N SER A 166 -2.84 -24.68 17.35
CA SER A 166 -2.39 -25.30 18.60
C SER A 166 -3.53 -25.55 19.58
N HIS A 167 -3.52 -26.73 20.19
CA HIS A 167 -4.47 -27.13 21.22
C HIS A 167 -4.22 -26.34 22.50
N ALA A 168 -5.26 -25.68 23.01
CA ALA A 168 -5.07 -24.66 24.03
C ALA A 168 -4.56 -25.18 25.37
N LYS A 169 -4.90 -26.42 25.73
CA LYS A 169 -4.52 -27.04 27.01
C LYS A 169 -3.13 -27.64 26.99
N THR A 170 -2.75 -28.37 25.94
CA THR A 170 -1.45 -29.05 25.86
C THR A 170 -0.37 -28.20 25.20
N GLY A 171 -0.75 -27.25 24.35
CA GLY A 171 0.18 -26.50 23.49
C GLY A 171 0.66 -27.31 22.28
N TRP A 172 0.14 -28.51 22.06
CA TRP A 172 0.45 -29.34 20.89
C TRP A 172 -0.18 -28.79 19.62
N TYR A 173 0.48 -29.03 18.49
CA TYR A 173 0.14 -28.50 17.18
C TYR A 173 -0.54 -29.58 16.36
N LEU A 174 -1.61 -29.19 15.67
CA LEU A 174 -2.28 -30.03 14.68
C LEU A 174 -1.28 -30.42 13.59
N GLN A 175 -1.15 -31.72 13.32
CA GLN A 175 -0.11 -32.28 12.47
C GLN A 175 -0.65 -33.36 11.54
N TYR A 176 -0.36 -33.24 10.24
CA TYR A 176 -0.59 -34.28 9.24
C TYR A 176 0.73 -34.88 8.76
N ASN A 177 0.92 -36.18 8.99
CA ASN A 177 2.11 -36.91 8.54
C ASN A 177 1.83 -37.60 7.20
N LYS A 178 2.36 -37.05 6.12
CA LYS A 178 2.16 -37.57 4.76
C LYS A 178 2.68 -39.00 4.55
N SER A 179 3.71 -39.40 5.29
CA SER A 179 4.36 -40.72 5.15
C SER A 179 3.45 -41.89 5.55
N ASP A 180 2.58 -41.70 6.54
CA ASP A 180 1.66 -42.72 7.04
C ASP A 180 0.18 -42.31 6.99
N GLY A 181 -0.10 -41.06 6.58
CA GLY A 181 -1.45 -40.51 6.48
C GLY A 181 -2.09 -40.15 7.82
N SER A 182 -1.34 -40.15 8.93
CA SER A 182 -1.88 -39.87 10.25
C SER A 182 -2.18 -38.38 10.47
N LEU A 183 -3.27 -38.11 11.17
CA LEU A 183 -3.66 -36.78 11.64
C LEU A 183 -3.67 -36.80 13.18
N ILE A 184 -2.79 -36.04 13.79
CA ILE A 184 -2.53 -36.04 15.24
C ILE A 184 -2.35 -34.62 15.77
N VAL A 185 -2.18 -34.48 17.08
CA VAL A 185 -1.56 -33.31 17.71
C VAL A 185 -0.26 -33.73 18.41
N ASP A 186 0.81 -32.99 18.23
CA ASP A 186 2.15 -33.30 18.78
C ASP A 186 2.93 -32.02 19.15
N ASP A 187 4.12 -32.14 19.72
CA ASP A 187 5.02 -31.02 20.00
C ASP A 187 5.34 -30.22 18.73
N LYS A 188 5.61 -28.92 18.90
CA LYS A 188 5.93 -28.03 17.78
C LYS A 188 7.17 -28.53 17.04
N ILE A 189 7.04 -28.69 15.73
CA ILE A 189 8.17 -28.92 14.82
C ILE A 189 8.82 -27.56 14.51
N PRO A 190 10.15 -27.41 14.67
CA PRO A 190 10.84 -26.17 14.30
C PRO A 190 10.61 -25.82 12.83
N ALA A 191 10.41 -24.55 12.51
CA ALA A 191 10.20 -24.08 11.14
C ALA A 191 11.41 -24.35 10.22
N THR A 192 12.59 -24.62 10.80
CA THR A 192 13.79 -25.06 10.08
C THR A 192 13.70 -26.48 9.52
N ALA A 193 12.74 -27.28 9.96
CA ALA A 193 12.52 -28.62 9.43
C ALA A 193 12.08 -28.59 7.97
N ASP A 194 12.35 -29.68 7.25
CA ASP A 194 12.02 -29.90 5.84
C ASP A 194 10.56 -30.32 5.59
N THR A 195 9.71 -30.23 6.62
CA THR A 195 8.29 -30.57 6.56
C THR A 195 7.40 -29.37 6.89
N ARG A 196 6.20 -29.39 6.33
CA ARG A 196 5.08 -28.45 6.50
C ARG A 196 3.89 -29.13 7.19
N SER A 197 4.12 -30.28 7.84
CA SER A 197 3.08 -31.13 8.45
C SER A 197 2.19 -30.43 9.47
N GLN A 198 2.67 -29.34 10.08
CA GLN A 198 1.95 -28.53 11.07
C GLN A 198 1.40 -27.20 10.53
N LEU A 199 1.47 -26.98 9.22
CA LEU A 199 0.97 -25.77 8.57
C LEU A 199 -0.38 -26.06 7.89
N TRP A 200 -1.34 -25.16 8.15
CA TRP A 200 -2.74 -25.33 7.75
C TRP A 200 -3.28 -24.07 7.09
N PHE A 201 -3.98 -24.23 5.98
CA PHE A 201 -4.73 -23.16 5.33
C PHE A 201 -6.22 -23.28 5.69
N LEU A 202 -6.85 -22.16 6.06
CA LEU A 202 -8.29 -22.08 6.23
C LEU A 202 -8.91 -21.53 4.95
N GLU A 203 -9.36 -22.43 4.09
CA GLU A 203 -10.01 -22.09 2.83
C GLU A 203 -11.49 -21.76 3.09
N PRO A 204 -11.96 -20.53 2.80
CA PRO A 204 -13.37 -20.19 2.98
C PRO A 204 -14.23 -20.99 2.00
N GLU A 205 -15.32 -21.57 2.49
CA GLU A 205 -16.31 -22.25 1.65
C GLU A 205 -17.22 -21.21 0.99
N PRO A 206 -17.38 -21.22 -0.35
CA PRO A 206 -18.26 -20.29 -1.05
C PRO A 206 -19.68 -20.28 -0.48
N ASP A 207 -20.26 -19.08 -0.36
CA ASP A 207 -21.64 -18.87 0.13
C ASP A 207 -21.93 -19.40 1.56
N SER A 208 -20.89 -19.58 2.38
CA SER A 208 -20.97 -20.12 3.75
C SER A 208 -20.04 -19.37 4.72
N ASP A 209 -20.33 -19.42 6.03
CA ASP A 209 -19.43 -18.96 7.09
C ASP A 209 -18.40 -20.04 7.50
N ALA A 210 -18.43 -21.19 6.82
CA ALA A 210 -17.57 -22.32 7.10
C ALA A 210 -16.24 -22.25 6.35
N TYR A 211 -15.26 -22.95 6.91
CA TYR A 211 -13.94 -23.14 6.33
C TYR A 211 -13.67 -24.62 6.09
N VAL A 212 -12.86 -24.88 5.08
CA VAL A 212 -12.16 -26.15 4.89
C VAL A 212 -10.75 -25.97 5.46
N ILE A 213 -10.34 -26.86 6.36
CA ILE A 213 -9.00 -26.82 6.97
C ILE A 213 -8.09 -27.75 6.17
N VAL A 214 -7.23 -27.14 5.34
CA VAL A 214 -6.42 -27.81 4.31
C VAL A 214 -4.97 -27.97 4.79
N SER A 215 -4.38 -29.15 4.58
CA SER A 215 -2.96 -29.37 4.90
C SER A 215 -2.07 -28.71 3.85
N ILE A 216 -1.02 -28.00 4.30
CA ILE A 216 0.00 -27.44 3.39
C ILE A 216 1.01 -28.50 2.92
N GLU A 217 1.20 -29.58 3.68
CA GLU A 217 2.10 -30.69 3.29
C GLU A 217 1.50 -31.53 2.14
N ASP A 218 0.17 -31.59 2.06
CA ASP A 218 -0.59 -32.30 1.04
C ASP A 218 -1.94 -31.61 0.80
N GLU A 219 -1.98 -30.70 -0.17
CA GLU A 219 -3.14 -29.83 -0.46
C GLU A 219 -4.39 -30.59 -0.93
N GLU A 220 -4.28 -31.89 -1.20
CA GLU A 220 -5.44 -32.76 -1.47
C GLU A 220 -6.10 -33.26 -0.19
N LYS A 221 -5.49 -33.02 0.99
CA LYS A 221 -5.94 -33.52 2.29
C LYS A 221 -6.51 -32.41 3.14
N VAL A 222 -7.70 -32.67 3.66
CA VAL A 222 -8.46 -31.76 4.52
C VAL A 222 -8.87 -32.45 5.81
N LEU A 223 -9.18 -31.66 6.81
CA LEU A 223 -9.76 -32.13 8.07
C LEU A 223 -11.17 -32.68 7.81
N ASP A 224 -11.38 -33.96 8.12
CA ASP A 224 -12.59 -34.71 7.79
C ASP A 224 -13.13 -35.46 9.02
N LEU A 225 -14.41 -35.31 9.27
CA LEU A 225 -15.13 -36.11 10.25
C LEU A 225 -15.43 -37.52 9.71
N SER A 226 -14.70 -38.51 10.24
CA SER A 226 -14.60 -39.86 9.69
C SER A 226 -15.96 -40.51 9.41
N ALA A 227 -16.13 -41.00 8.17
CA ALA A 227 -17.34 -41.65 7.68
C ALA A 227 -18.64 -40.84 7.91
N SER A 228 -18.54 -39.50 8.03
CA SER A 228 -19.66 -38.62 8.38
C SER A 228 -20.36 -39.00 9.69
N GLY A 229 -19.63 -39.63 10.63
CA GLY A 229 -20.16 -39.98 11.95
C GLY A 229 -20.43 -38.75 12.79
N THR A 230 -21.54 -38.71 13.52
CA THR A 230 -21.97 -37.53 14.30
C THR A 230 -22.00 -37.76 15.80
N ALA A 231 -21.55 -38.93 16.26
CA ALA A 231 -21.54 -39.27 17.68
C ALA A 231 -20.29 -38.72 18.37
N ASP A 232 -20.40 -38.39 19.65
CA ASP A 232 -19.26 -38.07 20.51
C ASP A 232 -18.18 -39.17 20.43
N GLY A 233 -16.92 -38.74 20.33
CA GLY A 233 -15.77 -39.61 20.11
C GLY A 233 -15.56 -40.05 18.67
N THR A 234 -16.36 -39.58 17.70
CA THR A 234 -16.09 -39.86 16.28
C THR A 234 -14.73 -39.27 15.90
N PRO A 235 -13.81 -40.06 15.30
CA PRO A 235 -12.49 -39.58 14.93
C PRO A 235 -12.54 -38.51 13.84
N VAL A 236 -11.63 -37.55 13.93
CA VAL A 236 -11.32 -36.61 12.85
C VAL A 236 -10.02 -37.05 12.19
N VAL A 237 -10.03 -37.16 10.87
CA VAL A 237 -8.94 -37.71 10.05
C VAL A 237 -8.57 -36.76 8.92
N ALA A 238 -7.43 -36.99 8.27
CA ALA A 238 -7.11 -36.32 7.03
C ALA A 238 -7.67 -37.13 5.85
N TRP A 239 -8.47 -36.50 5.00
CA TRP A 239 -9.08 -37.19 3.85
C TRP A 239 -9.08 -36.33 2.59
N ALA A 240 -9.29 -36.98 1.44
CA ALA A 240 -9.42 -36.29 0.17
C ALA A 240 -10.63 -35.35 0.19
N TYR A 241 -10.45 -34.10 -0.24
CA TYR A 241 -11.57 -33.15 -0.32
C TYR A 241 -12.65 -33.64 -1.29
N SER A 242 -13.90 -33.56 -0.86
CA SER A 242 -15.10 -33.98 -1.60
C SER A 242 -16.26 -32.99 -1.52
N GLY A 243 -16.09 -31.88 -0.77
CA GLY A 243 -17.13 -30.85 -0.58
C GLY A 243 -18.27 -31.25 0.37
N GLY A 244 -18.15 -32.38 1.07
CA GLY A 244 -19.16 -32.81 2.05
C GLY A 244 -19.14 -31.94 3.32
N THR A 245 -20.30 -31.79 3.97
CA THR A 245 -20.42 -31.02 5.23
C THR A 245 -19.61 -31.61 6.38
N ASN A 246 -19.16 -32.87 6.29
CA ASN A 246 -18.21 -33.49 7.22
C ASN A 246 -16.77 -32.94 7.10
N GLN A 247 -16.48 -32.13 6.08
CA GLN A 247 -15.19 -31.48 5.84
C GLN A 247 -15.24 -29.96 6.04
N GLN A 248 -16.37 -29.45 6.51
CA GLN A 248 -16.61 -28.01 6.72
C GLN A 248 -16.71 -27.70 8.21
N TRP A 249 -16.03 -26.63 8.61
CA TRP A 249 -15.82 -26.27 10.01
C TRP A 249 -16.09 -24.78 10.22
N LEU A 250 -16.88 -24.44 11.25
CA LEU A 250 -17.02 -23.06 11.71
C LEU A 250 -15.91 -22.76 12.71
N ILE A 251 -15.32 -21.58 12.61
CA ILE A 251 -14.33 -21.07 13.57
C ILE A 251 -15.03 -20.01 14.41
N ASN A 252 -15.38 -20.37 15.65
CA ASN A 252 -16.13 -19.50 16.54
C ASN A 252 -15.22 -18.99 17.65
N ASP A 253 -15.15 -17.68 17.82
CA ASP A 253 -14.46 -17.08 18.96
C ASP A 253 -15.09 -17.51 20.28
N ILE A 254 -14.27 -17.54 21.33
CA ILE A 254 -14.77 -17.74 22.69
C ILE A 254 -15.15 -16.37 23.26
N ASP A 255 -16.41 -16.21 23.66
CA ASP A 255 -16.88 -15.04 24.40
C ASP A 255 -16.11 -14.92 25.74
N SER A 256 -15.00 -14.19 25.72
CA SER A 256 -14.14 -13.93 26.87
C SER A 256 -14.14 -12.44 27.17
N SER A 257 -14.28 -12.07 28.45
CA SER A 257 -14.07 -10.70 28.91
C SER A 257 -12.58 -10.32 29.02
N ASP A 258 -11.68 -11.27 28.80
CA ASP A 258 -10.23 -11.05 28.78
C ASP A 258 -9.77 -10.77 27.35
N SER A 259 -9.37 -9.52 27.10
CA SER A 259 -8.87 -9.06 25.80
C SER A 259 -7.56 -9.70 25.36
N GLY A 260 -6.91 -10.51 26.21
CA GLY A 260 -5.72 -11.30 25.87
C GLY A 260 -6.02 -12.77 25.50
N GLU A 261 -7.28 -13.20 25.53
CA GLU A 261 -7.66 -14.59 25.26
C GLU A 261 -8.03 -14.80 23.78
N ASP A 262 -7.04 -15.21 22.97
CA ASP A 262 -7.16 -15.46 21.52
C ASP A 262 -7.46 -16.94 21.21
N ARG A 263 -8.53 -17.47 21.80
CA ARG A 263 -8.94 -18.88 21.61
C ARG A 263 -10.24 -18.99 20.84
N VAL A 264 -10.32 -20.07 20.05
CA VAL A 264 -11.49 -20.41 19.24
C VAL A 264 -11.99 -21.82 19.55
N LYS A 265 -13.23 -22.07 19.14
CA LYS A 265 -13.82 -23.39 18.98
C LYS A 265 -13.90 -23.72 17.49
N ILE A 266 -13.49 -24.93 17.13
CA ILE A 266 -13.62 -25.46 15.76
C ILE A 266 -14.83 -26.39 15.75
N VAL A 267 -15.92 -25.96 15.11
CA VAL A 267 -17.23 -26.61 15.17
C VAL A 267 -17.51 -27.34 13.85
N SER A 268 -17.88 -28.61 13.90
CA SER A 268 -18.29 -29.35 12.70
C SER A 268 -19.64 -28.83 12.20
N VAL A 269 -19.71 -28.47 10.91
CA VAL A 269 -20.96 -28.07 10.25
C VAL A 269 -21.96 -29.24 10.20
N LEU A 270 -21.48 -30.48 10.04
CA LEU A 270 -22.34 -31.66 9.94
C LEU A 270 -23.04 -32.02 11.25
N SER A 271 -22.31 -32.02 12.38
CA SER A 271 -22.80 -32.57 13.66
C SER A 271 -23.05 -31.53 14.75
N ASN A 272 -22.62 -30.27 14.54
CA ASN A 272 -22.68 -29.20 15.55
C ASN A 272 -21.95 -29.54 16.86
N THR A 273 -20.95 -30.41 16.79
CA THR A 273 -20.01 -30.76 17.86
C THR A 273 -18.65 -30.11 17.61
N ILE A 274 -17.79 -30.04 18.62
CA ILE A 274 -16.51 -29.32 18.54
C ILE A 274 -15.31 -30.26 18.52
N LEU A 275 -14.26 -29.84 17.81
CA LEU A 275 -12.99 -30.55 17.72
C LEU A 275 -12.31 -30.58 19.09
N SER A 276 -11.99 -31.79 19.55
CA SER A 276 -11.40 -32.09 20.85
C SER A 276 -10.22 -33.05 20.69
N VAL A 277 -9.33 -33.08 21.70
CA VAL A 277 -8.16 -33.95 21.71
C VAL A 277 -8.36 -35.12 22.67
N ASN A 278 -8.13 -36.35 22.21
CA ASN A 278 -7.88 -37.50 23.07
C ASN A 278 -6.38 -37.57 23.38
N GLU A 279 -6.00 -37.05 24.54
CA GLU A 279 -4.61 -36.87 24.97
C GLU A 279 -3.92 -38.21 25.27
N GLY A 280 -2.80 -38.48 24.60
CA GLY A 280 -1.84 -39.50 24.97
C GLY A 280 -0.69 -38.94 25.81
N ALA A 281 0.41 -39.70 25.95
CA ALA A 281 1.55 -39.28 26.77
C ALA A 281 2.45 -38.24 26.10
N THR A 282 2.65 -38.36 24.78
CA THR A 282 3.55 -37.49 23.99
C THR A 282 2.85 -36.89 22.78
N SER A 283 1.68 -37.39 22.40
CA SER A 283 0.86 -36.91 21.29
C SER A 283 -0.61 -37.26 21.56
N GLY A 284 -1.53 -36.73 20.76
CA GLY A 284 -2.97 -36.98 20.88
C GLY A 284 -3.65 -37.24 19.54
N SER A 285 -4.81 -37.88 19.60
CA SER A 285 -5.69 -38.06 18.43
C SER A 285 -6.87 -37.10 18.48
N LEU A 286 -7.44 -36.78 17.31
CA LEU A 286 -8.55 -35.84 17.18
C LEU A 286 -9.90 -36.56 17.15
N GLN A 287 -10.88 -35.96 17.80
CA GLN A 287 -12.26 -36.44 17.85
C GLN A 287 -13.23 -35.28 18.01
N ILE A 288 -14.51 -35.52 17.77
CA ILE A 288 -15.57 -34.54 18.08
C ILE A 288 -16.31 -34.87 19.38
N HIS A 289 -16.74 -33.85 20.10
CA HIS A 289 -17.59 -33.98 21.29
C HIS A 289 -18.56 -32.82 21.42
N GLN A 290 -19.61 -33.00 22.22
CA GLN A 290 -20.40 -31.86 22.70
C GLN A 290 -19.49 -30.85 23.43
N ASP A 291 -19.86 -29.58 23.33
CA ASP A 291 -19.16 -28.49 24.00
C ASP A 291 -19.38 -28.55 25.52
N THR A 292 -18.29 -28.69 26.26
CA THR A 292 -18.29 -28.68 27.74
C THR A 292 -17.77 -27.37 28.33
N GLY A 293 -17.32 -26.43 27.49
CA GLY A 293 -16.68 -25.17 27.90
C GLY A 293 -15.25 -25.33 28.44
N GLY A 294 -14.65 -26.52 28.31
CA GLY A 294 -13.29 -26.82 28.79
C GLY A 294 -12.19 -26.36 27.83
N ASN A 295 -11.00 -26.09 28.38
CA ASN A 295 -9.82 -25.68 27.59
C ASN A 295 -9.31 -26.80 26.66
N ASP A 296 -9.64 -28.05 26.96
CA ASP A 296 -9.33 -29.27 26.20
C ASP A 296 -10.11 -29.41 24.88
N GLN A 297 -11.01 -28.45 24.59
CA GLN A 297 -11.79 -28.40 23.35
C GLN A 297 -11.62 -27.05 22.62
N THR A 298 -10.57 -26.32 22.96
CA THR A 298 -10.30 -24.97 22.44
C THR A 298 -8.92 -24.89 21.80
N TRP A 299 -8.79 -23.99 20.83
CA TRP A 299 -7.64 -23.93 19.93
C TRP A 299 -7.13 -22.50 19.81
N ARG A 300 -5.87 -22.33 19.42
CA ARG A 300 -5.28 -21.05 19.04
C ARG A 300 -4.85 -21.11 17.57
N LEU A 301 -5.22 -20.10 16.81
CA LEU A 301 -4.84 -19.97 15.40
C LEU A 301 -3.73 -18.93 15.33
N GLN A 302 -2.50 -19.39 15.11
CA GLN A 302 -1.32 -18.51 15.07
C GLN A 302 -0.89 -18.35 13.62
N PRO A 303 -1.01 -17.14 13.03
CA PRO A 303 -0.62 -16.91 11.65
C PRO A 303 0.86 -17.25 11.43
N TYR A 304 1.14 -18.03 10.39
CA TYR A 304 2.47 -18.25 9.89
C TYR A 304 2.96 -16.96 9.20
N PRO A 305 4.16 -16.45 9.55
CA PRO A 305 4.65 -15.23 8.95
C PRO A 305 5.00 -15.44 7.46
N PHE A 306 4.28 -14.78 6.57
CA PHE A 306 4.68 -14.59 5.17
C PHE A 306 5.12 -13.15 4.94
N PRO A 307 6.42 -12.90 4.81
CA PRO A 307 6.89 -11.58 4.43
C PRO A 307 6.44 -11.27 2.99
N SER A 308 6.34 -9.99 2.67
CA SER A 308 6.10 -9.57 1.28
C SER A 308 7.15 -10.20 0.37
N VAL A 309 6.70 -10.82 -0.72
CA VAL A 309 7.58 -11.32 -1.80
C VAL A 309 8.16 -10.19 -2.64
N TYR A 310 7.76 -8.95 -2.37
CA TYR A 310 8.39 -7.76 -2.91
C TYR A 310 9.53 -7.27 -2.00
N TRP A 311 10.15 -6.13 -2.32
CA TRP A 311 11.21 -5.53 -1.50
C TRP A 311 10.68 -5.07 -0.15
N SER A 312 11.36 -5.49 0.90
CA SER A 312 11.08 -5.16 2.29
C SER A 312 12.32 -4.64 3.01
N THR A 313 12.13 -3.78 4.00
CA THR A 313 13.15 -3.55 5.03
C THR A 313 12.96 -4.54 6.17
N ILE A 314 14.05 -4.94 6.81
CA ILE A 314 14.05 -5.85 7.95
C ILE A 314 14.56 -5.06 9.16
N GLN A 315 13.67 -4.70 10.09
CA GLN A 315 13.98 -3.88 11.25
C GLN A 315 14.00 -4.71 12.53
N ASN A 316 15.03 -4.54 13.35
CA ASN A 316 15.11 -5.12 14.68
C ASN A 316 14.17 -4.38 15.64
N LEU A 317 13.27 -5.09 16.32
CA LEU A 317 12.28 -4.47 17.20
C LEU A 317 12.92 -3.84 18.45
N LYS A 318 14.02 -4.41 18.95
CA LYS A 318 14.68 -3.87 20.15
C LYS A 318 15.45 -2.57 19.89
N THR A 319 16.26 -2.58 18.84
CA THR A 319 17.21 -1.48 18.56
C THR A 319 16.64 -0.45 17.58
N GLY A 320 15.58 -0.79 16.86
CA GLY A 320 15.02 0.01 15.78
C GLY A 320 15.89 0.06 14.52
N THR A 321 17.05 -0.61 14.52
CA THR A 321 17.99 -0.63 13.39
C THR A 321 17.55 -1.61 12.31
N PHE A 322 18.03 -1.38 11.10
CA PHE A 322 17.70 -2.16 9.92
C PHE A 322 18.88 -2.98 9.46
N LEU A 323 18.57 -4.11 8.84
CA LEU A 323 19.56 -4.93 8.16
C LEU A 323 20.10 -4.20 6.93
N LYS A 324 21.41 -4.03 6.84
CA LYS A 324 22.11 -3.40 5.72
C LYS A 324 23.20 -4.31 5.18
N GLN A 325 23.42 -4.26 3.87
CA GLN A 325 24.61 -4.82 3.25
C GLN A 325 25.69 -3.76 3.06
N ASP A 326 26.89 -4.04 3.58
CA ASP A 326 28.10 -3.24 3.38
C ASP A 326 29.22 -4.12 2.79
N GLY A 327 29.36 -4.12 1.47
CA GLY A 327 30.23 -5.07 0.77
C GLY A 327 29.75 -6.50 0.99
N SER A 328 30.61 -7.39 1.49
CA SER A 328 30.24 -8.77 1.86
C SER A 328 29.66 -8.90 3.29
N ASN A 329 29.65 -7.82 4.06
CA ASN A 329 29.19 -7.82 5.44
C ASN A 329 27.70 -7.46 5.51
N VAL A 330 27.05 -7.96 6.56
CA VAL A 330 25.70 -7.56 6.94
C VAL A 330 25.77 -6.84 8.28
N SER A 331 25.31 -5.60 8.33
CA SER A 331 25.50 -4.65 9.42
C SER A 331 24.17 -4.00 9.81
N PRO A 332 24.05 -3.46 11.04
CA PRO A 332 22.91 -2.63 11.42
C PRO A 332 23.03 -1.23 10.79
N SER A 333 21.89 -0.64 10.41
CA SER A 333 21.76 0.73 9.92
C SER A 333 20.63 1.46 10.63
N THR A 334 20.66 2.79 10.64
CA THR A 334 19.53 3.62 11.08
C THR A 334 18.34 3.58 10.10
N GLY A 335 18.51 2.94 8.94
CA GLY A 335 17.46 2.67 7.98
C GLY A 335 17.81 3.09 6.57
N MET A 336 16.78 3.24 5.74
CA MET A 336 16.88 3.77 4.38
C MET A 336 17.14 5.27 4.44
N ALA A 337 18.19 5.74 3.75
CA ALA A 337 18.36 7.17 3.51
C ALA A 337 17.28 7.74 2.56
N ASN A 338 16.79 6.91 1.62
CA ASN A 338 15.76 7.25 0.62
C ASN A 338 15.23 5.95 -0.05
N ALA A 339 14.27 6.05 -0.99
CA ALA A 339 13.66 4.87 -1.62
C ALA A 339 14.61 4.11 -2.56
N ILE A 340 15.72 4.72 -2.97
CA ILE A 340 16.76 4.08 -3.78
C ILE A 340 17.95 3.58 -2.96
N ASP A 341 17.91 3.67 -1.64
CA ASP A 341 18.87 2.99 -0.77
C ASP A 341 18.57 1.48 -0.77
N TYR A 342 19.00 0.84 -1.85
CA TYR A 342 18.78 -0.58 -2.10
C TYR A 342 19.64 -1.46 -1.18
N SER A 343 20.58 -0.90 -0.41
CA SER A 343 21.48 -1.64 0.48
C SER A 343 20.79 -2.21 1.72
N VAL A 344 19.68 -1.59 2.14
CA VAL A 344 18.84 -2.04 3.28
C VAL A 344 17.53 -2.69 2.84
N GLN A 345 17.36 -2.91 1.53
CA GLN A 345 16.17 -3.51 0.95
C GLN A 345 16.44 -4.97 0.61
N TRP A 346 15.61 -5.83 1.17
CA TRP A 346 15.75 -7.27 1.13
C TRP A 346 14.47 -7.90 0.60
N ARG A 347 14.59 -9.02 -0.10
CA ARG A 347 13.45 -9.81 -0.54
C ARG A 347 13.58 -11.21 -0.02
N PHE A 348 12.49 -11.72 0.53
CA PHE A 348 12.34 -13.11 0.88
C PHE A 348 11.90 -13.85 -0.39
N SER A 349 12.80 -14.67 -0.92
CA SER A 349 12.56 -15.51 -2.09
C SER A 349 12.33 -16.94 -1.62
N PRO A 350 11.10 -17.47 -1.69
CA PRO A 350 10.81 -18.84 -1.32
C PRO A 350 11.65 -19.85 -2.09
N ASN A 351 12.04 -20.93 -1.43
CA ASN A 351 12.75 -22.03 -2.07
C ASN A 351 11.76 -22.86 -2.91
N SER A 352 12.19 -23.31 -4.10
CA SER A 352 11.34 -24.04 -5.05
C SER A 352 10.88 -25.41 -4.57
N THR A 353 11.59 -26.03 -3.62
CA THR A 353 11.26 -27.35 -3.05
C THR A 353 10.70 -27.26 -1.63
N GLN A 354 11.04 -26.20 -0.90
CA GLN A 354 10.64 -25.93 0.48
C GLN A 354 10.14 -24.49 0.58
N PRO A 355 8.95 -24.16 0.08
CA PRO A 355 8.48 -22.78 -0.05
C PRO A 355 8.35 -22.02 1.28
N HIS A 356 8.32 -22.72 2.42
CA HIS A 356 8.38 -22.14 3.76
C HIS A 356 9.81 -21.75 4.20
N HIS A 357 10.83 -22.05 3.40
CA HIS A 357 12.21 -21.60 3.58
C HIS A 357 12.58 -20.57 2.52
N TYR A 358 13.35 -19.58 2.92
CA TYR A 358 13.60 -18.39 2.11
C TYR A 358 15.09 -18.17 1.88
N THR A 359 15.43 -17.78 0.65
CA THR A 359 16.66 -17.05 0.37
C THR A 359 16.38 -15.57 0.58
N ILE A 360 17.21 -14.87 1.37
CA ILE A 360 17.06 -13.43 1.61
C ILE A 360 18.03 -12.69 0.70
N ILE A 361 17.50 -11.94 -0.27
CA ILE A 361 18.26 -11.34 -1.37
C ILE A 361 18.31 -9.83 -1.20
N ASN A 362 19.49 -9.23 -1.29
CA ASN A 362 19.65 -7.78 -1.28
C ASN A 362 19.29 -7.17 -2.64
N ARG A 363 18.60 -6.02 -2.64
CA ARG A 363 18.20 -5.33 -3.87
C ARG A 363 19.39 -4.73 -4.61
N ALA A 364 20.36 -4.15 -3.91
CA ALA A 364 21.48 -3.44 -4.54
C ALA A 364 22.46 -4.40 -5.25
N THR A 365 22.82 -5.48 -4.58
CA THR A 365 23.91 -6.36 -5.03
C THR A 365 23.41 -7.66 -5.65
N ARG A 366 22.13 -8.02 -5.42
CA ARG A 366 21.56 -9.36 -5.72
C ARG A 366 22.25 -10.51 -4.97
N GLN A 367 23.11 -10.20 -4.01
CA GLN A 367 23.69 -11.17 -3.11
C GLN A 367 22.69 -11.62 -2.06
N VAL A 368 22.96 -12.77 -1.48
CA VAL A 368 22.07 -13.44 -0.54
C VAL A 368 22.72 -13.56 0.83
N ILE A 369 21.90 -13.56 1.87
CA ILE A 369 22.38 -13.75 3.23
C ILE A 369 22.71 -15.22 3.46
N MET A 370 23.92 -15.49 3.93
CA MET A 370 24.42 -16.81 4.29
C MET A 370 24.86 -16.83 5.76
N GLY A 371 24.41 -17.86 6.50
CA GLY A 371 24.83 -18.13 7.87
C GLY A 371 26.10 -18.99 7.92
N LYS A 372 27.03 -18.71 8.85
CA LYS A 372 28.28 -19.45 9.04
C LYS A 372 28.46 -19.87 10.50
N ALA A 373 29.20 -20.96 10.71
CA ALA A 373 29.57 -21.43 12.04
C ALA A 373 30.70 -20.61 12.70
N LEU A 374 31.46 -19.84 11.92
CA LEU A 374 32.56 -19.00 12.41
C LEU A 374 32.33 -17.54 12.02
N PRO A 375 32.77 -16.56 12.84
CA PRO A 375 32.67 -15.14 12.52
C PRO A 375 33.38 -14.74 11.22
N PRO A 376 32.83 -13.80 10.43
CA PRO A 376 31.48 -13.24 10.56
C PRO A 376 30.41 -14.31 10.32
N THR A 377 29.50 -14.49 11.28
CA THR A 377 28.50 -15.58 11.29
C THR A 377 27.34 -15.30 10.33
N VAL A 378 27.22 -14.07 9.83
CA VAL A 378 26.29 -13.66 8.79
C VAL A 378 27.07 -12.87 7.74
N THR A 379 26.94 -13.25 6.47
CA THR A 379 27.58 -12.55 5.34
C THR A 379 26.67 -12.52 4.12
N ALA A 380 26.89 -11.55 3.23
CA ALA A 380 26.31 -11.53 1.91
C ALA A 380 27.25 -12.20 0.90
N VAL A 381 26.72 -13.10 0.07
CA VAL A 381 27.47 -13.84 -0.95
C VAL A 381 26.67 -13.94 -2.24
N ASP A 382 27.32 -14.24 -3.36
CA ASP A 382 26.58 -14.54 -4.60
C ASP A 382 25.72 -15.80 -4.40
N ASP A 383 24.55 -15.85 -5.04
CA ASP A 383 23.59 -16.94 -4.88
C ASP A 383 24.21 -18.34 -5.14
N SER A 384 25.15 -18.41 -6.10
CA SER A 384 25.90 -19.63 -6.43
C SER A 384 26.79 -20.16 -5.30
N GLN A 385 27.13 -19.33 -4.31
CA GLN A 385 28.02 -19.66 -3.20
C GLN A 385 27.27 -20.03 -1.92
N LYS A 386 25.95 -19.83 -1.87
CA LYS A 386 25.16 -19.93 -0.62
C LYS A 386 25.07 -21.34 -0.06
N GLY A 387 25.09 -22.36 -0.93
CA GLY A 387 24.85 -23.76 -0.57
C GLY A 387 23.58 -23.94 0.29
N GLN A 388 23.61 -24.90 1.21
CA GLN A 388 22.53 -25.11 2.20
C GLN A 388 22.45 -23.99 3.26
N TYR A 389 23.51 -23.20 3.41
CA TYR A 389 23.63 -22.14 4.41
C TYR A 389 22.91 -20.84 4.04
N GLY A 390 22.38 -20.73 2.82
CA GLY A 390 21.62 -19.57 2.34
C GLY A 390 20.11 -19.64 2.59
N LEU A 391 19.62 -20.69 3.23
CA LEU A 391 18.19 -20.88 3.48
C LEU A 391 17.82 -20.56 4.93
N TRP A 392 16.76 -19.77 5.09
CA TRP A 392 16.27 -19.24 6.35
C TRP A 392 14.79 -19.58 6.54
N ALA A 393 14.43 -20.06 7.73
CA ALA A 393 13.06 -20.27 8.15
C ALA A 393 12.58 -19.09 9.00
N LEU A 394 11.26 -18.89 9.03
CA LEU A 394 10.62 -17.86 9.82
C LEU A 394 9.88 -18.47 11.00
N GLU A 395 10.14 -17.92 12.18
CA GLU A 395 9.55 -18.34 13.46
C GLU A 395 8.77 -17.17 14.07
N LEU A 396 7.76 -17.47 14.88
CA LEU A 396 7.18 -16.45 15.76
C LEU A 396 8.19 -16.05 16.83
N ALA A 397 8.35 -14.74 17.06
CA ALA A 397 9.23 -14.22 18.09
C ALA A 397 8.65 -12.94 18.69
N GLY A 398 7.90 -13.07 19.79
CA GLY A 398 7.23 -11.96 20.46
C GLY A 398 6.26 -11.26 19.51
N ASP A 399 6.42 -9.95 19.34
CA ASP A 399 5.61 -9.12 18.44
C ASP A 399 6.13 -9.12 16.99
N GLY A 400 7.17 -9.90 16.70
CA GLY A 400 7.81 -9.98 15.38
C GLY A 400 8.13 -11.40 14.93
N ILE A 401 9.10 -11.49 14.02
CA ILE A 401 9.58 -12.75 13.44
C ILE A 401 11.02 -13.03 13.86
N GLY A 402 11.31 -14.30 14.15
CA GLY A 402 12.66 -14.83 14.19
C GLY A 402 13.07 -15.30 12.80
N ILE A 403 14.28 -14.94 12.35
CA ILE A 403 14.83 -15.36 11.06
C ILE A 403 15.96 -16.34 11.34
N VAL A 404 15.71 -17.64 11.16
CA VAL A 404 16.57 -18.74 11.66
C VAL A 404 17.19 -19.50 10.50
N ASN A 405 18.51 -19.66 10.50
CA ASN A 405 19.19 -20.42 9.46
C ASN A 405 18.83 -21.91 9.56
N THR A 406 18.45 -22.52 8.44
CA THR A 406 18.02 -23.93 8.39
C THR A 406 19.16 -24.91 8.67
N THR A 407 20.41 -24.52 8.42
CA THR A 407 21.58 -25.39 8.62
C THR A 407 22.28 -25.12 9.95
N THR A 408 22.62 -23.86 10.24
CA THR A 408 23.36 -23.51 11.47
C THR A 408 22.48 -23.35 12.70
N ILE A 409 21.15 -23.37 12.53
CA ILE A 409 20.13 -23.11 13.56
C ILE A 409 20.30 -21.78 14.31
N GLY A 410 21.16 -20.89 13.82
CA GLY A 410 21.38 -19.56 14.36
C GLY A 410 20.35 -18.57 13.81
N ALA A 411 19.74 -17.79 14.71
CA ALA A 411 18.86 -16.68 14.37
C ALA A 411 19.67 -15.41 14.08
N LEU A 412 19.20 -14.59 13.14
CA LEU A 412 19.73 -13.24 12.98
C LEU A 412 19.53 -12.45 14.28
N ASP A 413 20.62 -11.91 14.80
CA ASP A 413 20.69 -11.20 16.08
C ASP A 413 21.47 -9.89 15.90
N HIS A 414 20.94 -8.82 16.47
CA HIS A 414 21.68 -7.58 16.68
C HIS A 414 22.10 -7.46 18.16
N PHE A 415 22.99 -8.36 18.57
CA PHE A 415 23.31 -8.61 19.98
C PHE A 415 23.82 -7.32 20.66
N ALA A 416 23.13 -6.92 21.74
CA ALA A 416 23.44 -5.73 22.54
C ALA A 416 23.50 -4.40 21.76
N GLY A 417 22.97 -4.34 20.53
CA GLY A 417 23.06 -3.14 19.69
C GLY A 417 24.47 -2.82 19.18
N GLY A 418 25.34 -3.84 19.08
CA GLY A 418 26.72 -3.69 18.62
C GLY A 418 26.86 -3.37 17.12
N PRO A 419 28.08 -3.24 16.58
CA PRO A 419 28.28 -2.86 15.17
C PRO A 419 28.03 -3.99 14.16
N THR A 420 27.59 -5.18 14.61
CA THR A 420 27.50 -6.39 13.79
C THR A 420 26.13 -7.04 13.89
N ILE A 421 25.73 -7.69 12.80
CA ILE A 421 24.64 -8.66 12.79
C ILE A 421 25.27 -10.04 12.81
N GLU A 422 24.82 -10.89 13.74
CA GLU A 422 25.39 -12.20 13.98
C GLU A 422 24.31 -13.28 13.96
N ALA A 423 24.71 -14.53 13.73
CA ALA A 423 23.84 -15.69 13.93
C ALA A 423 24.05 -16.22 15.35
N ALA A 424 23.07 -16.01 16.23
CA ALA A 424 23.10 -16.48 17.62
C ALA A 424 22.14 -17.67 17.81
N PRO A 425 22.36 -18.57 18.79
CA PRO A 425 21.44 -19.66 19.06
C PRO A 425 20.02 -19.14 19.31
N PHE A 426 19.04 -19.65 18.56
CA PHE A 426 17.64 -19.27 18.77
C PHE A 426 17.14 -19.85 20.10
N ASN A 427 17.00 -19.00 21.12
CA ASN A 427 16.56 -19.36 22.47
C ASN A 427 15.06 -19.12 22.70
N GLY A 428 14.28 -19.07 21.62
CA GLY A 428 12.82 -18.88 21.65
C GLY A 428 12.39 -17.42 21.48
N THR A 429 11.16 -17.13 21.91
CA THR A 429 10.46 -15.88 21.60
C THR A 429 10.78 -14.71 22.52
N SER A 430 11.47 -14.94 23.64
CA SER A 430 11.69 -13.93 24.69
C SER A 430 12.87 -12.99 24.45
N ASN A 431 13.80 -13.34 23.56
CA ASN A 431 14.93 -12.46 23.25
C ASN A 431 14.53 -11.40 22.23
N GLU A 432 14.28 -10.17 22.69
CA GLU A 432 13.89 -9.03 21.87
C GLU A 432 14.92 -8.69 20.77
N TYR A 433 16.20 -9.06 20.94
CA TYR A 433 17.24 -8.84 19.93
C TYR A 433 17.14 -9.79 18.72
N HIS A 434 16.40 -10.89 18.83
CA HIS A 434 16.10 -11.81 17.73
C HIS A 434 14.78 -11.48 17.01
N GLN A 435 14.06 -10.46 17.45
CA GLN A 435 12.74 -10.14 16.92
C GLN A 435 12.88 -9.08 15.83
N TRP A 436 12.42 -9.43 14.64
CA TRP A 436 12.47 -8.59 13.46
C TRP A 436 11.08 -8.27 12.95
N LEU A 437 10.97 -7.17 12.23
CA LEU A 437 9.77 -6.78 11.50
C LEU A 437 10.17 -6.56 10.03
N ALA A 438 9.70 -7.44 9.17
CA ALA A 438 9.84 -7.30 7.72
C ALA A 438 8.65 -6.49 7.18
N VAL A 439 8.93 -5.37 6.52
CA VAL A 439 7.87 -4.49 5.99
C VAL A 439 8.23 -4.06 4.59
N GLN A 440 7.27 -4.14 3.68
CA GLN A 440 7.42 -3.72 2.31
C GLN A 440 7.91 -2.26 2.22
N VAL A 441 8.87 -2.00 1.32
CA VAL A 441 9.55 -0.70 1.17
C VAL A 441 8.57 0.44 0.89
N SER A 442 7.54 0.17 0.09
CA SER A 442 6.46 1.13 -0.21
C SER A 442 5.73 1.63 1.04
N HIS A 443 5.74 0.87 2.14
CA HIS A 443 5.02 1.20 3.38
C HIS A 443 5.92 1.89 4.44
N ARG A 444 7.25 2.01 4.21
CA ARG A 444 8.25 2.30 5.27
C ARG A 444 8.90 3.67 5.26
N LEU A 445 8.91 4.40 4.15
CA LEU A 445 9.48 5.76 4.11
C LEU A 445 8.35 6.78 4.26
N PRO A 446 8.04 7.24 5.49
CA PRO A 446 7.21 8.43 5.65
C PRO A 446 7.91 9.58 4.94
N SER A 447 7.26 10.06 3.89
CA SER A 447 7.72 11.13 3.04
C SER A 447 6.56 12.05 2.80
N PHE A 448 6.85 13.32 2.59
CA PHE A 448 5.85 14.35 2.44
C PHE A 448 6.02 15.05 1.10
N ALA A 449 4.92 15.28 0.40
CA ALA A 449 4.86 16.35 -0.58
C ALA A 449 4.82 17.68 0.18
N LEU A 450 5.66 18.63 -0.24
CA LEU A 450 5.64 19.99 0.27
C LEU A 450 4.73 20.80 -0.66
N VAL A 451 3.50 21.07 -0.23
CA VAL A 451 2.49 21.78 -1.02
C VAL A 451 2.42 23.23 -0.59
N ASN A 452 2.51 24.15 -1.54
CA ASN A 452 2.42 25.57 -1.23
C ASN A 452 0.96 26.02 -1.04
N ASN A 453 0.66 26.70 0.06
CA ASN A 453 -0.70 27.16 0.40
C ASN A 453 -1.27 28.15 -0.62
N ARG A 454 -0.42 28.99 -1.23
CA ARG A 454 -0.87 30.01 -2.17
C ARG A 454 -1.22 29.40 -3.53
N THR A 455 -0.38 28.51 -4.05
CA THR A 455 -0.51 28.02 -5.43
C THR A 455 -1.01 26.59 -5.57
N GLY A 456 -1.06 25.82 -4.48
CA GLY A 456 -1.41 24.40 -4.50
C GLY A 456 -0.36 23.53 -5.21
N ARG A 457 0.74 24.10 -5.67
CA ARG A 457 1.83 23.37 -6.33
C ARG A 457 2.70 22.68 -5.30
N SER A 458 3.17 21.50 -5.63
CA SER A 458 4.10 20.74 -4.79
C SER A 458 5.54 20.88 -5.28
N LEU A 459 6.48 20.92 -4.35
CA LEU A 459 7.91 20.91 -4.64
C LEU A 459 8.32 19.56 -5.25
N MET A 460 8.95 19.59 -6.43
CA MET A 460 9.32 18.41 -7.22
C MET A 460 10.81 18.42 -7.55
N PHE A 461 11.46 17.26 -7.41
CA PHE A 461 12.77 17.01 -7.99
C PHE A 461 12.67 16.70 -9.48
N LYS A 462 13.50 17.33 -10.32
CA LYS A 462 13.55 17.04 -11.75
C LYS A 462 14.98 16.73 -12.19
N SER A 463 15.17 15.50 -12.68
CA SER A 463 16.44 15.07 -13.25
C SER A 463 16.65 15.71 -14.62
N THR A 464 17.51 16.73 -14.71
CA THR A 464 18.05 17.24 -15.99
C THR A 464 19.57 17.23 -15.94
N THR A 465 20.21 16.95 -17.08
CA THR A 465 21.68 16.88 -17.27
C THR A 465 22.41 18.20 -16.98
N ASP A 466 21.67 19.30 -16.79
CA ASP A 466 22.21 20.58 -16.36
C ASP A 466 21.72 20.88 -14.93
N GLN A 467 22.61 20.68 -13.95
CA GLN A 467 22.59 21.19 -12.57
C GLN A 467 21.22 21.23 -11.83
N GLY A 468 20.92 20.15 -11.08
CA GLY A 468 20.17 20.16 -9.81
C GLY A 468 18.82 20.91 -9.77
N GLY A 469 17.89 20.57 -10.68
CA GLY A 469 16.63 21.28 -10.88
C GLY A 469 15.50 20.85 -9.93
N VAL A 470 15.26 21.63 -8.87
CA VAL A 470 14.01 21.58 -8.10
C VAL A 470 13.01 22.55 -8.74
N ILE A 471 11.79 22.09 -9.00
CA ILE A 471 10.74 22.88 -9.63
C ILE A 471 9.43 22.78 -8.84
N MET A 472 8.44 23.58 -9.23
CA MET A 472 7.09 23.48 -8.72
C MET A 472 6.23 22.71 -9.72
N SER A 473 5.55 21.67 -9.26
CA SER A 473 4.66 20.86 -10.07
C SER A 473 3.21 21.06 -9.68
N ALA A 474 2.31 21.04 -10.67
CA ALA A 474 0.87 20.97 -10.44
C ALA A 474 0.44 19.50 -10.33
N ASP A 475 -0.54 19.20 -9.48
CA ASP A 475 -1.35 17.97 -9.53
C ASP A 475 -0.59 16.63 -9.38
N THR A 476 0.58 16.58 -8.74
CA THR A 476 1.45 15.37 -8.68
C THR A 476 1.99 15.04 -7.28
N ILE A 477 1.18 15.21 -6.23
CA ILE A 477 1.63 14.96 -4.85
C ILE A 477 2.09 13.52 -4.60
N ASN A 478 1.55 12.52 -5.30
CA ASN A 478 1.89 11.12 -5.09
C ASN A 478 3.12 10.64 -5.87
N ASP A 479 3.63 11.47 -6.79
CA ASP A 479 4.86 11.16 -7.50
C ASP A 479 6.03 11.15 -6.52
N TRP A 480 6.87 10.12 -6.55
CA TRP A 480 8.03 10.05 -5.67
C TRP A 480 9.00 11.21 -5.88
N SER A 481 9.06 11.81 -7.08
CA SER A 481 9.84 13.03 -7.29
C SER A 481 9.35 14.20 -6.43
N ASN A 482 8.10 14.15 -5.96
CA ASN A 482 7.48 15.18 -5.12
C ASN A 482 7.50 14.80 -3.65
N GLN A 483 8.03 13.63 -3.31
CA GLN A 483 8.06 13.11 -1.96
C GLN A 483 9.41 13.39 -1.32
N TRP A 484 9.39 13.97 -0.12
CA TRP A 484 10.57 14.41 0.61
C TRP A 484 10.60 13.83 2.02
N ILE A 485 11.73 13.29 2.42
CA ILE A 485 11.99 12.69 3.72
C ILE A 485 12.67 13.74 4.60
N PHE A 486 12.23 13.85 5.85
CA PHE A 486 12.81 14.75 6.83
C PHE A 486 13.70 13.96 7.79
N GLN A 487 15.02 14.10 7.66
CA GLN A 487 15.98 13.49 8.57
C GLN A 487 16.37 14.51 9.65
N ASN A 488 16.13 14.18 10.93
CA ASN A 488 16.57 15.02 12.05
C ASN A 488 18.09 14.92 12.23
N LEU A 489 18.78 16.06 12.20
CA LEU A 489 20.23 16.19 12.32
C LEU A 489 20.69 16.64 13.72
N SER A 490 19.77 17.11 14.56
CA SER A 490 20.09 17.70 15.88
C SER A 490 19.99 16.72 17.05
N GLY A 491 19.78 15.42 16.77
CA GLY A 491 19.53 14.42 17.79
C GLY A 491 18.17 14.56 18.46
N THR A 492 17.94 13.76 19.51
CA THR A 492 16.64 13.54 20.17
C THR A 492 16.22 14.65 21.14
N ASP A 493 17.18 15.46 21.59
CA ASP A 493 17.01 16.37 22.74
C ASP A 493 16.91 17.85 22.35
N SER A 494 16.68 18.15 21.06
CA SER A 494 16.64 19.53 20.57
C SER A 494 15.22 20.08 20.46
N ASP A 495 14.96 21.18 21.19
CA ASP A 495 13.70 21.95 21.10
C ASP A 495 13.50 22.63 19.74
N SER A 496 14.55 22.75 18.92
CA SER A 496 14.51 23.34 17.58
C SER A 496 15.42 22.56 16.64
N PRO A 497 14.99 21.35 16.22
CA PRO A 497 15.82 20.46 15.42
C PRO A 497 16.04 21.03 14.01
N ASN A 498 17.24 20.79 13.48
CA ASN A 498 17.58 20.99 12.09
C ASN A 498 17.28 19.70 11.31
N TYR A 499 16.75 19.85 10.11
CA TYR A 499 16.41 18.75 9.22
C TYR A 499 17.21 18.82 7.92
N ALA A 500 17.67 17.67 7.44
CA ALA A 500 17.89 17.48 6.01
C ALA A 500 16.54 17.13 5.35
N ILE A 501 16.21 17.79 4.24
CA ILE A 501 15.00 17.53 3.45
C ILE A 501 15.46 16.79 2.19
N ILE A 502 15.26 15.47 2.16
CA ILE A 502 15.86 14.55 1.20
C ILE A 502 14.81 14.11 0.20
N ASN A 503 15.06 14.25 -1.10
CA ASN A 503 14.13 13.76 -2.09
C ASN A 503 14.08 12.21 -2.09
N LYS A 504 12.88 11.63 -2.09
CA LYS A 504 12.66 10.19 -1.94
C LYS A 504 13.25 9.37 -3.08
N VAL A 505 13.26 9.88 -4.31
CA VAL A 505 13.78 9.16 -5.49
C VAL A 505 15.27 9.35 -5.63
N SER A 506 15.75 10.60 -5.60
CA SER A 506 17.14 10.88 -5.95
C SER A 506 18.10 10.78 -4.79
N GLY A 507 17.61 10.86 -3.55
CA GLY A 507 18.45 10.96 -2.36
C GLY A 507 19.17 12.30 -2.20
N THR A 508 18.96 13.27 -3.10
CA THR A 508 19.56 14.60 -3.00
C THR A 508 18.87 15.42 -1.92
N VAL A 509 19.63 16.27 -1.24
CA VAL A 509 19.10 17.20 -0.23
C VAL A 509 18.65 18.50 -0.87
N LEU A 510 17.61 19.09 -0.30
CA LEU A 510 17.20 20.45 -0.64
C LEU A 510 18.27 21.43 -0.18
N ASP A 511 18.80 22.20 -1.12
CA ASP A 511 19.91 23.11 -0.90
C ASP A 511 19.53 24.55 -1.27
N HIS A 512 19.92 25.50 -0.44
CA HIS A 512 19.91 26.92 -0.81
C HIS A 512 21.24 27.33 -1.46
N TRP A 513 21.50 26.78 -2.65
CA TRP A 513 22.77 26.91 -3.36
C TRP A 513 23.16 28.37 -3.62
N GLY A 514 24.34 28.73 -3.13
CA GLY A 514 24.96 30.04 -3.34
C GLY A 514 24.12 31.21 -2.86
N GLU A 515 23.18 30.97 -1.95
CA GLU A 515 22.22 31.96 -1.41
C GLU A 515 21.32 32.61 -2.49
N VAL A 516 21.21 31.99 -3.67
CA VAL A 516 20.54 32.58 -4.84
C VAL A 516 19.33 31.75 -5.30
N ARG A 517 19.40 30.42 -5.19
CA ARG A 517 18.36 29.52 -5.71
C ARG A 517 18.21 28.27 -4.86
N ILE A 518 17.03 27.67 -4.92
CA ILE A 518 16.80 26.32 -4.42
C ILE A 518 17.32 25.33 -5.45
N ALA A 519 18.09 24.34 -4.99
CA ALA A 519 18.67 23.30 -5.80
C ALA A 519 18.59 21.95 -5.09
N ALA A 520 18.93 20.89 -5.84
CA ALA A 520 19.15 19.56 -5.32
C ALA A 520 20.67 19.33 -5.24
N GLY A 521 21.19 19.17 -4.01
CA GLY A 521 22.60 18.96 -3.72
C GLY A 521 22.93 17.51 -3.37
N ASN A 522 24.22 17.16 -3.43
CA ASN A 522 24.69 15.94 -2.78
C ASN A 522 24.47 16.06 -1.27
N ASP A 523 24.07 14.97 -0.64
CA ASP A 523 23.86 14.94 0.80
C ASP A 523 25.18 15.17 1.56
N ASP A 524 25.35 16.40 2.06
CA ASP A 524 26.33 16.75 3.09
C ASP A 524 25.58 17.36 4.27
N THR A 525 25.18 16.52 5.22
CA THR A 525 24.43 16.94 6.41
C THR A 525 25.20 17.90 7.31
N ASN A 526 26.51 18.10 7.10
CA ASN A 526 27.30 19.09 7.85
C ASN A 526 27.23 20.49 7.25
N ASP A 527 26.85 20.62 5.96
CA ASP A 527 26.68 21.92 5.34
C ASP A 527 25.38 22.58 5.82
N THR A 528 25.50 23.76 6.43
CA THR A 528 24.35 24.50 6.96
C THR A 528 23.41 25.02 5.88
N HIS A 529 23.80 25.02 4.59
CA HIS A 529 22.92 25.32 3.46
C HIS A 529 21.96 24.17 3.14
N HIS A 530 22.30 22.94 3.55
CA HIS A 530 21.44 21.75 3.43
C HIS A 530 20.50 21.55 4.64
N GLN A 531 20.65 22.38 5.68
CA GLN A 531 19.89 22.25 6.91
C GLN A 531 18.71 23.23 6.97
N TRP A 532 17.55 22.73 7.38
CA TRP A 532 16.29 23.47 7.40
C TRP A 532 15.57 23.35 8.76
N LYS A 533 14.83 24.39 9.12
CA LYS A 533 13.96 24.42 10.30
C LYS A 533 12.50 24.47 9.89
N LEU A 534 11.67 23.67 10.55
CA LEU A 534 10.22 23.76 10.49
C LEU A 534 9.74 24.68 11.62
N LEU A 535 9.08 25.77 11.25
CA LEU A 535 8.58 26.79 12.18
C LEU A 535 7.05 26.88 12.09
N PRO A 536 6.36 27.23 13.20
CA PRO A 536 4.92 27.45 13.19
C PRO A 536 4.51 28.49 12.15
N CYS A 537 3.35 28.29 11.53
CA CYS A 537 2.86 29.15 10.47
C CYS A 537 1.57 29.89 10.87
N PRO A 538 1.45 31.21 10.64
CA PRO A 538 0.22 31.94 10.97
C PRO A 538 -0.93 31.67 10.01
N CYS A 539 -0.68 30.98 8.89
CA CYS A 539 -1.71 30.54 7.95
C CYS A 539 -2.68 29.48 8.53
N GLY A 540 -2.31 28.82 9.62
CA GLY A 540 -3.09 27.76 10.27
C GLY A 540 -2.22 26.60 10.73
N GLU A 541 -2.79 25.75 11.59
CA GLU A 541 -2.08 24.63 12.26
C GLU A 541 -1.53 23.58 11.30
N ASN A 542 -2.07 23.49 10.08
CA ASN A 542 -1.65 22.55 9.04
C ASN A 542 -0.43 23.03 8.23
N TYR A 543 0.00 24.27 8.42
CA TYR A 543 1.07 24.89 7.64
C TYR A 543 2.34 25.09 8.44
N PHE A 544 3.47 25.06 7.74
CA PHE A 544 4.80 25.33 8.26
C PHE A 544 5.46 26.45 7.48
N GLN A 545 6.28 27.24 8.16
CA GLN A 545 7.34 27.99 7.50
C GLN A 545 8.60 27.13 7.50
N ILE A 546 9.31 27.09 6.37
CA ILE A 546 10.54 26.30 6.22
C ILE A 546 11.71 27.27 6.04
N GLN A 547 12.58 27.35 7.05
CA GLN A 547 13.69 28.32 7.08
C GLN A 547 15.05 27.64 6.93
N ASN A 548 15.89 28.14 6.04
CA ASN A 548 17.26 27.65 5.88
C ASN A 548 18.16 28.09 7.06
N VAL A 549 19.01 27.19 7.56
CA VAL A 549 19.85 27.45 8.73
C VAL A 549 20.97 28.44 8.45
N ALA A 550 21.64 28.35 7.29
CA ALA A 550 22.73 29.25 6.90
C ALA A 550 22.23 30.68 6.63
N THR A 551 21.26 30.81 5.72
CA THR A 551 20.83 32.10 5.17
C THR A 551 19.71 32.77 5.96
N ARG A 552 19.00 32.04 6.83
CA ARG A 552 17.79 32.49 7.55
C ARG A 552 16.62 32.87 6.63
N HIS A 553 16.71 32.59 5.34
CA HIS A 553 15.63 32.83 4.40
C HIS A 553 14.57 31.73 4.45
N TYR A 554 13.34 32.09 4.10
CA TYR A 554 12.20 31.19 4.06
C TYR A 554 11.97 30.66 2.64
N LEU A 555 11.68 29.36 2.54
CA LEU A 555 11.25 28.73 1.29
C LEU A 555 9.92 29.34 0.81
N GLU A 556 9.83 29.71 -0.45
CA GLU A 556 8.65 30.35 -1.04
C GLU A 556 8.39 29.97 -2.50
N GLU A 557 7.11 30.07 -2.90
CA GLU A 557 6.65 30.00 -4.29
C GLU A 557 5.76 31.22 -4.57
N ARG A 558 6.07 31.98 -5.64
CA ARG A 558 5.41 33.25 -5.96
C ARG A 558 4.71 33.22 -7.33
N GLU A 559 4.08 32.10 -7.66
CA GLU A 559 3.37 31.84 -8.95
C GLU A 559 4.24 31.78 -10.21
N ASP A 560 5.55 32.01 -10.11
CA ASP A 560 6.50 31.94 -11.22
C ASP A 560 6.90 30.50 -11.60
N GLY A 561 6.46 29.51 -10.81
CA GLY A 561 6.77 28.10 -11.01
C GLY A 561 8.20 27.71 -10.61
N VAL A 562 8.95 28.62 -9.98
CA VAL A 562 10.33 28.42 -9.56
C VAL A 562 10.43 28.55 -8.04
N PRO A 563 10.81 27.49 -7.31
CA PRO A 563 10.99 27.59 -5.88
C PRO A 563 12.19 28.49 -5.57
N ASN A 564 12.08 29.32 -4.53
CA ASN A 564 13.17 30.17 -4.08
C ASN A 564 13.20 30.31 -2.54
N ALA A 565 14.25 30.93 -2.01
CA ALA A 565 14.30 31.35 -0.61
C ALA A 565 14.89 32.77 -0.50
N LYS A 566 14.13 33.79 -0.95
CA LYS A 566 14.56 35.20 -0.90
C LYS A 566 13.90 36.01 0.22
N ALA A 567 12.83 35.50 0.82
CA ALA A 567 12.15 36.21 1.89
C ALA A 567 12.99 36.21 3.18
N THR A 568 13.27 37.40 3.70
CA THR A 568 13.93 37.65 4.99
C THR A 568 12.95 38.01 6.11
N ASP A 569 11.79 38.56 5.75
CA ASP A 569 10.84 39.10 6.70
C ASP A 569 9.87 38.02 7.20
N THR A 570 9.67 37.95 8.51
CA THR A 570 8.68 37.09 9.16
C THR A 570 7.27 37.52 8.79
N MET A 571 6.38 36.57 8.47
CA MET A 571 4.97 36.84 8.22
C MET A 571 4.30 37.59 9.37
N ASN A 572 3.27 38.38 9.05
CA ASN A 572 2.38 38.92 10.06
C ASN A 572 1.62 37.78 10.75
N MET A 573 1.90 37.59 12.05
CA MET A 573 1.36 36.48 12.83
C MET A 573 -0.14 36.58 13.12
N ASP A 574 -0.70 37.79 13.05
CA ASP A 574 -2.11 38.05 13.40
C ASP A 574 -3.03 38.04 12.17
N ASN A 575 -2.51 38.38 10.98
CA ASN A 575 -3.31 38.50 9.77
C ASN A 575 -2.45 38.32 8.49
N PRO A 576 -2.11 37.07 8.11
CA PRO A 576 -1.29 36.81 6.94
C PRO A 576 -2.03 37.21 5.66
N THR A 577 -1.36 37.99 4.81
CA THR A 577 -1.88 38.39 3.51
C THR A 577 -1.79 37.26 2.49
N ASP A 578 -2.49 37.40 1.37
CA ASP A 578 -2.38 36.47 0.24
C ASP A 578 -0.93 36.35 -0.29
N THR A 579 -0.17 37.46 -0.23
CA THR A 579 1.25 37.45 -0.58
C THR A 579 2.09 36.67 0.42
N ASP A 580 1.76 36.75 1.71
CA ASP A 580 2.46 36.03 2.77
C ASP A 580 2.28 34.51 2.61
N ARG A 581 1.11 34.05 2.15
CA ARG A 581 0.82 32.62 1.91
C ARG A 581 1.83 31.91 1.00
N ALA A 582 2.62 32.65 0.22
CA ALA A 582 3.72 32.13 -0.58
C ALA A 582 4.79 31.36 0.23
N GLN A 583 4.94 31.62 1.54
CA GLN A 583 5.90 30.90 2.41
C GLN A 583 5.21 29.87 3.34
N CYS A 584 3.92 29.62 3.16
CA CYS A 584 3.15 28.65 3.93
C CYS A 584 3.18 27.30 3.20
N TRP A 585 3.76 26.27 3.83
CA TRP A 585 3.91 24.94 3.26
C TRP A 585 3.15 23.90 4.07
N GLU A 586 2.33 23.12 3.39
CA GLU A 586 1.70 21.94 3.95
C GLU A 586 2.58 20.72 3.67
N LEU A 587 2.79 19.88 4.68
CA LEU A 587 3.45 18.59 4.53
C LEU A 587 2.35 17.54 4.34
N VAL A 588 2.36 16.88 3.19
CA VAL A 588 1.33 15.93 2.76
C VAL A 588 1.96 14.54 2.60
N SER A 589 1.74 13.62 3.54
CA SER A 589 2.35 12.28 3.42
C SER A 589 1.68 11.41 2.36
N ASN A 590 2.49 10.58 1.71
CA ASN A 590 2.02 9.45 0.94
C ASN A 590 2.04 8.18 1.80
N ARG A 591 0.87 7.64 2.16
CA ARG A 591 0.70 6.24 2.56
C ARG A 591 -0.49 5.61 1.85
N LEU A 592 -0.32 4.31 1.66
CA LEU A 592 -1.11 3.46 0.78
C LEU A 592 -1.49 2.14 1.43
N GLN A 593 -2.63 1.64 0.96
CA GLN A 593 -3.50 0.55 1.48
C GLN A 593 -4.52 0.95 2.54
N ASP A 594 -4.28 2.03 3.27
CA ASP A 594 -5.22 2.75 4.12
C ASP A 594 -4.82 4.22 3.91
N ILE A 595 -5.65 5.08 3.31
CA ILE A 595 -5.12 6.39 2.85
C ILE A 595 -5.27 7.42 3.96
N ASP A 596 -4.20 8.17 4.20
CA ASP A 596 -4.18 9.64 4.09
C ASP A 596 -2.70 10.01 3.83
N LEU A 597 -2.36 10.86 2.84
CA LEU A 597 -2.51 12.32 2.92
C LEU A 597 -2.36 12.84 4.35
N VAL A 598 -1.32 12.42 5.07
CA VAL A 598 -1.00 12.97 6.40
C VAL A 598 -0.77 14.46 6.21
N THR A 599 -1.78 15.28 6.47
CA THR A 599 -1.59 16.46 7.30
C THR A 599 -1.11 15.92 8.65
N LEU A 600 -0.09 16.52 9.25
CA LEU A 600 0.48 16.10 10.53
C LEU A 600 -0.57 16.13 11.67
N ASP A 601 -1.41 15.09 11.76
CA ASP A 601 -2.37 14.84 12.84
C ASP A 601 -1.69 14.09 13.99
N ASP A 602 -2.15 14.35 15.21
CA ASP A 602 -1.61 13.82 16.46
C ASP A 602 -1.70 12.28 16.51
N ASP A 603 -2.70 11.69 15.83
CA ASP A 603 -2.90 10.24 15.74
C ASP A 603 -1.84 9.55 14.85
N VAL A 604 -1.33 10.23 13.81
CA VAL A 604 -0.24 9.72 12.96
C VAL A 604 1.09 9.82 13.69
N LEU A 605 1.31 10.91 14.40
CA LEU A 605 2.49 11.07 15.27
C LEU A 605 2.47 10.02 16.39
N GLN A 606 1.31 9.73 16.99
CA GLN A 606 1.11 8.63 17.95
C GLN A 606 1.38 7.26 17.34
N GLY A 607 0.90 7.01 16.12
CA GLY A 607 1.18 5.80 15.35
C GLY A 607 2.66 5.60 15.02
N THR A 608 3.46 6.69 14.96
CA THR A 608 4.92 6.60 14.77
C THR A 608 5.72 6.35 16.06
N LEU A 609 5.13 6.55 17.24
CA LEU A 609 5.81 6.44 18.54
C LEU A 609 6.48 5.08 18.81
N PRO A 610 5.90 3.92 18.45
CA PRO A 610 6.55 2.63 18.66
C PRO A 610 7.80 2.43 17.78
N TYR A 611 7.96 3.23 16.72
CA TYR A 611 8.98 3.06 15.70
C TYR A 611 10.13 4.06 15.79
N LEU A 612 10.03 4.99 16.74
CA LEU A 612 11.06 5.96 17.08
C LEU A 612 11.90 5.41 18.24
N GLN A 613 13.16 5.83 18.33
CA GLN A 613 13.94 5.57 19.55
C GLN A 613 13.20 6.13 20.78
N PRO A 614 13.28 5.46 21.95
CA PRO A 614 12.46 5.78 23.13
C PRO A 614 12.45 7.28 23.49
N ASP A 615 13.59 7.94 23.38
CA ASP A 615 13.76 9.35 23.74
C ASP A 615 13.11 10.30 22.70
N ASN A 616 13.11 9.92 21.41
CA ASN A 616 12.37 10.62 20.36
C ASN A 616 10.85 10.46 20.52
N ALA A 617 10.41 9.30 21.01
CA ALA A 617 9.01 9.03 21.28
C ALA A 617 8.50 9.91 22.44
N ASP A 618 9.31 10.15 23.47
CA ASP A 618 8.92 11.00 24.61
C ASP A 618 8.91 12.51 24.26
N THR A 619 9.86 12.99 23.47
CA THR A 619 9.86 14.37 22.96
C THR A 619 8.69 14.62 22.00
N LEU A 620 8.40 13.66 21.11
CA LEU A 620 7.25 13.74 20.22
C LEU A 620 5.93 13.64 21.00
N ARG A 621 5.82 12.76 22.01
CA ARG A 621 4.70 12.72 22.96
C ARG A 621 4.47 14.07 23.62
N HIS A 622 5.52 14.76 24.08
CA HIS A 622 5.35 16.05 24.73
C HIS A 622 4.78 17.12 23.78
N ARG A 623 5.23 17.15 22.53
CA ARG A 623 4.72 18.07 21.49
C ARG A 623 3.30 17.72 21.04
N ILE A 624 2.96 16.43 20.94
CA ILE A 624 1.58 15.96 20.72
C ILE A 624 0.68 16.40 21.89
N VAL A 625 1.16 16.29 23.14
CA VAL A 625 0.40 16.70 24.34
C VAL A 625 0.17 18.21 24.41
N GLU A 626 1.10 19.03 23.90
CA GLU A 626 0.88 20.48 23.75
C GLU A 626 -0.11 20.84 22.63
N ARG A 627 -0.29 19.95 21.64
CA ARG A 627 -1.25 20.07 20.53
C ARG A 627 -2.64 19.51 20.86
N ALA A 628 -2.75 18.60 21.82
CA ALA A 628 -3.99 17.90 22.14
C ALA A 628 -5.17 18.86 22.43
N PRO A 629 -6.34 18.68 21.81
CA PRO A 629 -7.53 19.49 22.05
C PRO A 629 -8.12 19.16 23.43
N GLY A 630 -7.64 19.86 24.45
CA GLY A 630 -8.07 19.65 25.84
C GLY A 630 -7.86 20.85 26.77
N LYS A 631 -7.29 21.94 26.28
CA LYS A 631 -7.39 23.24 26.95
C LYS A 631 -8.08 24.23 26.03
N ASP A 632 -9.38 24.02 25.87
CA ASP A 632 -10.30 25.10 25.56
C ASP A 632 -10.00 26.28 26.48
N LYS A 633 -9.30 27.30 25.94
CA LYS A 633 -9.69 28.66 26.24
C LYS A 633 -11.14 28.74 25.80
N LYS A 634 -12.06 28.70 26.78
CA LYS A 634 -13.50 28.95 26.61
C LYS A 634 -13.72 30.22 25.77
N GLY A 635 -13.72 30.05 24.46
CA GLY A 635 -13.99 31.05 23.43
C GLY A 635 -15.24 30.60 22.70
N LYS A 636 -16.24 31.47 22.67
CA LYS A 636 -17.62 31.18 22.28
C LYS A 636 -17.78 31.08 20.75
N ASP A 637 -17.37 30.00 20.10
CA ASP A 637 -17.82 29.75 18.73
C ASP A 637 -18.53 28.40 18.60
N LYS A 638 -19.83 28.46 18.28
CA LYS A 638 -20.77 27.32 18.24
C LYS A 638 -21.10 26.89 16.80
N SER A 639 -20.30 27.30 15.82
CA SER A 639 -20.68 27.27 14.40
C SER A 639 -20.08 26.12 13.58
N ALA A 640 -19.08 25.38 14.07
CA ALA A 640 -18.51 24.24 13.35
C ALA A 640 -19.21 22.92 13.71
N HIS A 641 -20.01 22.37 12.79
CA HIS A 641 -20.54 21.01 12.91
C HIS A 641 -19.43 20.00 12.59
N LYS A 642 -19.08 19.13 13.55
CA LYS A 642 -18.20 17.98 13.35
C LYS A 642 -19.04 16.69 13.36
N PRO A 643 -19.27 16.03 12.21
CA PRO A 643 -19.93 14.72 12.17
C PRO A 643 -19.07 13.70 12.92
N GLN A 644 -19.70 12.94 13.84
CA GLN A 644 -19.04 11.87 14.56
C GLN A 644 -19.49 10.53 14.00
N ASN A 645 -18.53 9.69 13.62
CA ASN A 645 -18.82 8.29 13.36
C ASN A 645 -19.04 7.56 14.70
N PRO A 646 -20.10 6.73 14.82
CA PRO A 646 -20.30 5.93 16.02
C PRO A 646 -19.19 4.87 16.12
N ARG A 647 -18.39 4.91 17.20
CA ARG A 647 -17.36 3.89 17.55
C ARG A 647 -17.91 2.46 17.73
N LEU A 648 -19.22 2.27 17.65
CA LEU A 648 -19.97 1.08 18.06
C LEU A 648 -20.17 0.02 16.97
N LEU A 649 -19.59 0.21 15.78
CA LEU A 649 -19.72 -0.74 14.65
C LEU A 649 -18.39 -1.47 14.37
N ARG A 650 -17.68 -1.91 15.41
CA ARG A 650 -16.46 -2.74 15.29
C ARG A 650 -16.68 -4.09 14.59
N ASP A 651 -17.93 -4.47 14.37
CA ASP A 651 -18.32 -5.77 13.80
C ASP A 651 -19.02 -5.62 12.43
N ILE A 652 -18.50 -4.78 11.53
CA ILE A 652 -18.97 -4.83 10.14
C ILE A 652 -18.41 -6.10 9.51
N SER A 653 -19.27 -7.10 9.30
CA SER A 653 -18.92 -8.33 8.58
C SER A 653 -18.18 -7.98 7.26
N PRO A 654 -17.09 -8.71 6.90
CA PRO A 654 -16.41 -8.57 5.60
C PRO A 654 -17.39 -8.58 4.42
N PHE A 655 -18.52 -9.24 4.60
CA PHE A 655 -19.61 -9.32 3.65
C PHE A 655 -20.31 -7.97 3.37
N ILE A 656 -20.61 -7.19 4.41
CA ILE A 656 -21.21 -5.85 4.27
C ILE A 656 -20.19 -4.85 3.70
N LEU A 657 -18.91 -4.99 4.06
CA LEU A 657 -17.82 -4.18 3.50
C LEU A 657 -17.67 -4.40 1.99
N ASN A 658 -17.72 -5.65 1.53
CA ASN A 658 -17.69 -5.98 0.11
C ASN A 658 -18.85 -5.29 -0.66
N ILE A 659 -20.07 -5.37 -0.12
CA ILE A 659 -21.25 -4.72 -0.75
C ILE A 659 -21.08 -3.20 -0.80
N PHE A 660 -20.60 -2.56 0.27
CA PHE A 660 -20.28 -1.13 0.22
C PHE A 660 -19.22 -0.79 -0.81
N GLY A 661 -18.23 -1.66 -1.05
CA GLY A 661 -17.23 -1.51 -2.11
C GLY A 661 -17.89 -1.29 -3.48
N HIS A 662 -18.85 -2.16 -3.83
CA HIS A 662 -19.63 -2.04 -5.06
C HIS A 662 -20.57 -0.83 -5.07
N VAL A 663 -21.25 -0.52 -3.96
CA VAL A 663 -22.13 0.67 -3.86
C VAL A 663 -21.32 1.97 -4.02
N ILE A 664 -20.10 2.02 -3.49
CA ILE A 664 -19.19 3.16 -3.67
C ILE A 664 -18.77 3.29 -5.14
N ASP A 665 -18.53 2.19 -5.85
CA ASP A 665 -18.22 2.19 -7.29
C ASP A 665 -19.33 2.75 -8.18
N GLU A 666 -20.55 2.93 -7.67
CA GLU A 666 -21.63 3.57 -8.42
C GLU A 666 -21.63 5.10 -8.29
N TRP A 667 -20.80 5.68 -7.42
CA TRP A 667 -20.75 7.12 -7.22
C TRP A 667 -20.21 7.85 -8.46
N VAL A 668 -20.99 8.67 -9.15
CA VAL A 668 -20.57 9.28 -10.43
C VAL A 668 -20.09 10.74 -10.35
N GLU A 669 -20.25 11.42 -9.23
CA GLU A 669 -20.01 12.87 -9.14
C GLU A 669 -18.53 13.20 -8.94
N ASP A 670 -17.88 13.82 -9.93
CA ASP A 670 -16.50 14.34 -9.84
C ASP A 670 -16.38 15.69 -9.13
N ARG A 671 -17.51 16.41 -9.00
CA ARG A 671 -17.62 17.76 -8.46
C ARG A 671 -18.97 17.95 -7.82
N LEU A 672 -18.98 18.44 -6.58
CA LEU A 672 -20.20 18.91 -5.93
C LEU A 672 -20.41 20.41 -6.25
N PRO A 673 -21.50 20.82 -6.91
CA PRO A 673 -21.75 22.23 -7.17
C PRO A 673 -22.05 22.99 -5.88
N THR A 674 -21.83 24.31 -5.87
CA THR A 674 -22.16 25.18 -4.72
C THR A 674 -23.66 25.22 -4.39
N THR A 675 -24.49 24.67 -5.28
CA THR A 675 -25.94 24.53 -5.17
C THR A 675 -26.39 23.09 -4.88
N VAL A 676 -25.47 22.17 -4.53
CA VAL A 676 -25.80 20.77 -4.28
C VAL A 676 -26.86 20.64 -3.18
N GLN A 677 -27.84 19.76 -3.39
CA GLN A 677 -28.91 19.49 -2.43
C GLN A 677 -28.70 18.15 -1.73
N ALA A 678 -29.17 18.07 -0.49
CA ALA A 678 -29.20 16.84 0.28
C ALA A 678 -30.10 15.78 -0.40
N GLY A 679 -29.74 14.50 -0.25
CA GLY A 679 -30.50 13.37 -0.75
C GLY A 679 -29.62 12.17 -1.12
N THR A 680 -30.27 11.02 -1.35
CA THR A 680 -29.63 9.76 -1.74
C THR A 680 -29.02 9.86 -3.13
N ARG A 681 -27.81 9.31 -3.30
CA ARG A 681 -27.10 9.22 -4.58
C ARG A 681 -26.98 7.80 -5.07
N VAL A 682 -26.71 6.86 -4.18
CA VAL A 682 -26.62 5.43 -4.47
C VAL A 682 -27.38 4.67 -3.40
N SER A 683 -28.13 3.64 -3.77
CA SER A 683 -28.75 2.71 -2.83
C SER A 683 -28.92 1.34 -3.45
N THR A 684 -28.89 0.30 -2.62
CA THR A 684 -29.15 -1.09 -3.02
C THR A 684 -30.06 -1.79 -2.02
N ASN A 685 -30.65 -2.90 -2.47
CA ASN A 685 -31.29 -3.92 -1.64
C ASN A 685 -30.64 -5.29 -1.89
N ARG A 686 -31.05 -6.31 -1.13
CA ARG A 686 -30.56 -7.69 -1.30
C ARG A 686 -30.68 -8.21 -2.73
N ARG A 687 -31.85 -8.05 -3.34
CA ARG A 687 -32.15 -8.63 -4.66
C ARG A 687 -31.23 -8.06 -5.73
N GLU A 688 -30.87 -6.79 -5.63
CA GLU A 688 -29.91 -6.16 -6.54
C GLU A 688 -28.49 -6.68 -6.33
N VAL A 689 -28.05 -6.83 -5.07
CA VAL A 689 -26.73 -7.40 -4.75
C VAL A 689 -26.58 -8.81 -5.33
N GLU A 690 -27.57 -9.68 -5.08
CA GLU A 690 -27.54 -11.09 -5.51
C GLU A 690 -27.56 -11.20 -7.04
N ASN A 691 -28.33 -10.36 -7.74
CA ASN A 691 -28.47 -10.46 -9.20
C ASN A 691 -27.39 -9.72 -9.98
N ARG A 692 -26.84 -8.62 -9.44
CA ARG A 692 -25.93 -7.73 -10.18
C ARG A 692 -24.46 -7.98 -9.88
N TRP A 693 -24.14 -8.29 -8.62
CA TRP A 693 -22.76 -8.53 -8.17
C TRP A 693 -22.50 -10.01 -7.89
N ASN A 694 -23.51 -10.86 -8.03
CA ASN A 694 -23.42 -12.31 -7.77
C ASN A 694 -22.88 -12.62 -6.36
N ILE A 695 -23.32 -11.84 -5.37
CA ILE A 695 -22.93 -11.99 -3.97
C ILE A 695 -24.13 -12.55 -3.19
N ALA A 696 -24.04 -13.78 -2.69
CA ALA A 696 -25.13 -14.44 -1.96
C ALA A 696 -25.23 -13.95 -0.50
N ILE A 697 -26.33 -13.32 -0.10
CA ILE A 697 -26.46 -12.73 1.24
C ILE A 697 -26.68 -13.80 2.33
N PRO A 698 -25.82 -13.91 3.37
CA PRO A 698 -26.01 -14.82 4.50
C PRO A 698 -27.33 -14.59 5.21
N ARG A 699 -27.94 -15.67 5.72
CA ARG A 699 -29.27 -15.59 6.39
C ARG A 699 -29.30 -14.62 7.57
N SER A 700 -28.20 -14.47 8.29
CA SER A 700 -28.02 -13.52 9.40
C SER A 700 -28.22 -12.05 8.97
N LEU A 701 -27.93 -11.72 7.71
CA LEU A 701 -28.02 -10.36 7.15
C LEU A 701 -29.30 -10.14 6.31
N GLN A 702 -30.16 -11.15 6.16
CA GLN A 702 -31.38 -11.05 5.36
C GLN A 702 -32.50 -10.25 6.06
N VAL A 703 -32.46 -10.13 7.38
CA VAL A 703 -33.49 -9.40 8.14
C VAL A 703 -33.29 -7.89 7.91
N GLY A 704 -34.22 -7.27 7.17
CA GLY A 704 -34.19 -5.84 6.84
C GLY A 704 -33.61 -5.49 5.47
N SER A 705 -33.04 -6.47 4.75
CA SER A 705 -32.33 -6.24 3.47
C SER A 705 -33.22 -6.17 2.22
N GLU A 706 -34.51 -6.49 2.36
CA GLU A 706 -35.47 -6.59 1.27
C GLU A 706 -35.99 -5.23 0.76
N ARG A 707 -35.55 -4.10 1.34
CA ARG A 707 -36.01 -2.75 0.99
C ARG A 707 -34.89 -1.89 0.42
N ASP A 708 -35.23 -1.05 -0.54
CA ASP A 708 -34.34 0.02 -1.01
C ASP A 708 -33.95 0.93 0.16
N GLY A 709 -32.67 1.27 0.24
CA GLY A 709 -32.09 1.95 1.39
C GLY A 709 -31.52 1.02 2.45
N TRP A 710 -31.45 -0.30 2.19
CA TRP A 710 -30.74 -1.24 3.05
C TRP A 710 -29.28 -0.83 3.24
N ILE A 711 -28.59 -0.58 2.12
CA ILE A 711 -27.31 0.10 2.05
C ILE A 711 -27.47 1.30 1.12
N ARG A 712 -26.98 2.48 1.54
CA ARG A 712 -27.07 3.70 0.73
C ARG A 712 -25.97 4.71 1.04
N ILE A 713 -25.75 5.61 0.08
CA ILE A 713 -24.86 6.77 0.18
C ILE A 713 -25.67 8.04 -0.10
N ASP A 714 -25.66 8.96 0.85
CA ASP A 714 -26.44 10.19 0.84
C ASP A 714 -25.53 11.41 0.89
N ILE A 715 -25.97 12.52 0.30
CA ILE A 715 -25.48 13.85 0.70
C ILE A 715 -26.39 14.33 1.83
N GLN A 716 -25.84 14.49 3.03
CA GLN A 716 -26.61 14.85 4.23
C GLN A 716 -26.94 16.35 4.26
N GLY A 717 -26.02 17.20 3.79
CA GLY A 717 -26.19 18.65 3.79
C GLY A 717 -24.88 19.41 3.55
N THR A 718 -24.94 20.75 3.58
CA THR A 718 -23.77 21.63 3.36
C THR A 718 -23.57 22.61 4.51
N TYR A 719 -22.32 22.91 4.87
CA TYR A 719 -21.98 23.89 5.91
C TYR A 719 -20.66 24.61 5.62
N GLU A 720 -20.31 25.62 6.42
CA GLU A 720 -19.04 26.35 6.33
C GLU A 720 -18.07 25.90 7.42
N THR A 721 -16.84 25.57 7.03
CA THR A 721 -15.76 25.17 7.97
C THR A 721 -14.90 26.36 8.38
N SER A 722 -14.79 27.37 7.52
CA SER A 722 -14.15 28.66 7.75
C SER A 722 -14.77 29.71 6.81
N PRO A 723 -14.54 31.03 7.03
CA PRO A 723 -15.13 32.07 6.18
C PRO A 723 -14.76 31.87 4.71
N GLY A 724 -15.76 31.53 3.88
CA GLY A 724 -15.58 31.28 2.44
C GLY A 724 -15.30 29.83 2.04
N ASN A 725 -15.10 28.90 2.99
CA ASN A 725 -14.94 27.48 2.70
C ASN A 725 -16.25 26.71 2.95
N ARG A 726 -16.99 26.41 1.89
CA ARG A 726 -18.25 25.64 1.94
C ARG A 726 -18.00 24.18 1.58
N VAL A 727 -18.53 23.26 2.37
CA VAL A 727 -18.39 21.81 2.19
C VAL A 727 -19.75 21.11 2.22
N ALA A 728 -19.82 19.89 1.69
CA ALA A 728 -20.92 18.94 1.86
C ALA A 728 -20.46 17.73 2.67
N ASN A 729 -21.37 17.18 3.49
CA ASN A 729 -21.16 15.88 4.14
C ASN A 729 -21.83 14.78 3.32
N ILE A 730 -21.04 13.84 2.82
CA ILE A 730 -21.47 12.57 2.25
C ILE A 730 -21.53 11.55 3.37
N GLN A 731 -22.59 10.75 3.43
CA GLN A 731 -22.85 9.79 4.50
C GLN A 731 -23.19 8.42 3.92
N GLY A 732 -22.49 7.38 4.36
CA GLY A 732 -22.87 6.00 4.12
C GLY A 732 -23.75 5.46 5.24
N GLN A 733 -24.77 4.69 4.89
CA GLN A 733 -25.71 4.13 5.87
C GLN A 733 -26.02 2.64 5.62
N TRP A 734 -26.13 1.88 6.72
CA TRP A 734 -26.66 0.52 6.76
C TRP A 734 -27.85 0.47 7.73
N ASN A 735 -29.03 0.05 7.29
CA ASN A 735 -30.27 0.05 8.12
C ASN A 735 -30.61 1.39 8.81
N ASN A 736 -30.17 2.52 8.22
CA ASN A 736 -30.23 3.90 8.74
C ASN A 736 -29.20 4.28 9.82
N ASP A 737 -28.32 3.37 10.19
CA ASP A 737 -27.17 3.70 11.02
C ASP A 737 -26.04 4.24 10.14
N SER A 738 -25.42 5.35 10.58
CA SER A 738 -24.29 5.95 9.88
C SER A 738 -23.07 5.05 10.03
N VAL A 739 -22.48 4.64 8.90
CA VAL A 739 -21.26 3.82 8.89
C VAL A 739 -20.02 4.64 8.54
N PHE A 740 -20.19 5.71 7.76
CA PHE A 740 -19.07 6.55 7.33
C PHE A 740 -19.53 7.97 6.97
N HIS A 741 -18.59 8.93 7.05
CA HIS A 741 -18.77 10.34 6.72
C HIS A 741 -17.59 10.89 5.90
N VAL A 742 -17.87 11.56 4.77
CA VAL A 742 -16.86 12.23 3.95
C VAL A 742 -17.26 13.68 3.70
N ILE A 743 -16.40 14.61 4.11
CA ILE A 743 -16.58 16.05 3.93
C ILE A 743 -15.91 16.47 2.62
N VAL A 744 -16.66 17.06 1.70
CA VAL A 744 -16.20 17.38 0.33
C VAL A 744 -16.41 18.87 0.02
N PRO A 745 -15.44 19.58 -0.56
CA PRO A 745 -15.55 21.01 -0.81
C PRO A 745 -16.50 21.29 -1.98
N LEU A 746 -17.27 22.38 -1.85
CA LEU A 746 -18.24 22.76 -2.86
C LEU A 746 -17.65 23.66 -3.94
N GLY A 747 -18.11 23.48 -5.17
CA GLY A 747 -17.71 24.32 -6.30
C GLY A 747 -16.34 23.95 -6.87
N VAL A 748 -15.76 22.84 -6.43
CA VAL A 748 -14.40 22.41 -6.73
C VAL A 748 -14.42 21.01 -7.35
N THR A 749 -13.65 20.78 -8.44
CA THR A 749 -13.51 19.43 -9.02
C THR A 749 -12.50 18.66 -8.19
N VAL A 750 -12.96 17.57 -7.57
CA VAL A 750 -12.18 16.70 -6.68
C VAL A 750 -11.78 15.40 -7.40
N GLY A 751 -12.62 14.95 -8.34
CA GLY A 751 -12.49 13.67 -9.02
C GLY A 751 -13.26 12.56 -8.29
N ARG A 752 -14.05 11.77 -9.02
CA ARG A 752 -14.90 10.73 -8.43
C ARG A 752 -14.10 9.68 -7.69
N GLU A 753 -12.93 9.28 -8.18
CA GLU A 753 -12.10 8.26 -7.54
C GLU A 753 -11.50 8.75 -6.22
N VAL A 754 -11.23 10.05 -6.10
CA VAL A 754 -10.82 10.66 -4.83
C VAL A 754 -11.96 10.62 -3.82
N ILE A 755 -13.20 10.91 -4.27
CA ILE A 755 -14.39 10.86 -3.43
C ILE A 755 -14.71 9.41 -3.02
N ARG A 756 -14.70 8.46 -3.97
CA ARG A 756 -14.91 7.02 -3.73
C ARG A 756 -13.85 6.45 -2.79
N GLY A 757 -12.59 6.79 -3.03
CA GLY A 757 -11.48 6.44 -2.15
C GLY A 757 -11.73 6.93 -0.72
N ALA A 758 -12.13 8.18 -0.54
CA ALA A 758 -12.46 8.72 0.78
C ALA A 758 -13.63 7.99 1.47
N MET A 759 -14.65 7.54 0.72
CA MET A 759 -15.76 6.75 1.28
C MET A 759 -15.29 5.39 1.79
N ARG A 760 -14.47 4.67 1.00
CA ARG A 760 -13.94 3.36 1.39
C ARG A 760 -13.12 3.43 2.68
N ARG A 761 -12.37 4.52 2.85
CA ARG A 761 -11.56 4.76 4.06
C ARG A 761 -12.37 5.09 5.27
N SER A 762 -13.30 6.04 5.13
CA SER A 762 -14.19 6.42 6.21
C SER A 762 -14.97 5.21 6.74
N LEU A 763 -15.31 4.26 5.84
CA LEU A 763 -15.94 2.99 6.16
C LEU A 763 -14.99 2.01 6.88
N ALA A 764 -13.76 1.83 6.40
CA ALA A 764 -12.79 0.89 6.97
C ALA A 764 -12.26 1.34 8.35
N GLU A 765 -12.01 2.64 8.52
CA GLU A 765 -11.35 3.20 9.70
C GLU A 765 -12.35 3.72 10.76
N HIS A 766 -13.64 3.72 10.45
CA HIS A 766 -14.70 4.31 11.27
C HIS A 766 -14.42 5.77 11.66
N THR A 767 -13.75 6.53 10.78
CA THR A 767 -13.42 7.95 10.99
C THR A 767 -14.02 8.86 9.91
N SER A 768 -14.29 10.12 10.23
CA SER A 768 -14.79 11.09 9.25
C SER A 768 -13.62 11.59 8.40
N ILE A 769 -13.71 11.45 7.08
CA ILE A 769 -12.65 11.91 6.16
C ILE A 769 -12.99 13.30 5.63
N THR A 770 -12.03 14.23 5.60
CA THR A 770 -12.20 15.57 5.01
C THR A 770 -11.34 15.74 3.78
N ILE A 771 -11.95 16.10 2.66
CA ILE A 771 -11.27 16.46 1.43
C ILE A 771 -11.10 17.98 1.42
N GLU A 772 -9.87 18.47 1.34
CA GLU A 772 -9.59 19.91 1.25
C GLU A 772 -9.40 20.37 -0.21
N PRO A 773 -9.67 21.65 -0.54
CA PRO A 773 -9.58 22.20 -1.90
C PRO A 773 -8.19 22.13 -2.56
N ALA A 774 -7.13 21.75 -1.84
CA ALA A 774 -5.77 21.65 -2.34
C ALA A 774 -5.61 20.63 -3.50
N ASN A 775 -6.61 19.78 -3.74
CA ASN A 775 -6.68 18.86 -4.89
C ASN A 775 -7.40 19.46 -6.11
N SER A 776 -7.36 20.78 -6.34
CA SER A 776 -8.21 21.39 -7.37
C SER A 776 -7.66 22.50 -8.23
N LYS A 777 -8.05 22.45 -9.51
CA LYS A 777 -7.92 23.58 -10.46
C LYS A 777 -8.87 24.72 -10.07
N PRO A 778 -8.41 25.99 -10.11
CA PRO A 778 -9.32 27.13 -10.17
C PRO A 778 -10.18 27.00 -11.44
N PRO A 779 -11.49 27.30 -11.39
CA PRO A 779 -12.31 27.32 -12.60
C PRO A 779 -11.80 28.43 -13.52
N SER A 780 -11.43 28.06 -14.76
CA SER A 780 -11.20 29.02 -15.82
C SER A 780 -12.50 29.79 -16.06
N GLY A 781 -12.57 31.04 -15.59
CA GLY A 781 -13.65 31.98 -15.96
C GLY A 781 -14.61 32.44 -14.86
N GLY A 782 -14.34 32.21 -13.57
CA GLY A 782 -15.16 32.80 -12.50
C GLY A 782 -14.92 34.31 -12.32
N LYS A 783 -15.92 35.15 -12.61
CA LYS A 783 -15.89 36.59 -12.26
C LYS A 783 -15.73 36.75 -10.74
N LYS A 784 -14.77 37.61 -10.33
CA LYS A 784 -14.59 38.06 -8.94
C LYS A 784 -15.92 38.53 -8.34
N PRO A 785 -16.32 38.09 -7.13
CA PRO A 785 -17.47 38.65 -6.42
C PRO A 785 -17.21 40.10 -6.02
N ASN A 786 -18.25 40.93 -6.16
CA ASN A 786 -18.25 42.37 -5.95
C ASN A 786 -17.63 42.83 -4.63
N THR A 787 -16.57 43.63 -4.71
CA THR A 787 -16.26 44.63 -3.68
C THR A 787 -16.08 46.01 -4.35
N THR A 788 -17.01 46.92 -4.07
CA THR A 788 -16.82 48.38 -4.22
C THR A 788 -17.15 49.00 -2.86
N PRO A 789 -16.43 50.07 -2.45
CA PRO A 789 -16.61 51.38 -3.06
C PRO A 789 -15.49 51.81 -4.02
N LYS A 790 -15.86 52.73 -4.94
CA LYS A 790 -15.13 53.23 -6.11
C LYS A 790 -13.73 53.82 -5.84
N PRO A 791 -12.82 53.81 -6.85
CA PRO A 791 -11.62 54.65 -6.85
C PRO A 791 -11.99 56.14 -6.99
N PRO A 792 -11.17 57.08 -6.45
CA PRO A 792 -11.39 58.52 -6.63
C PRO A 792 -11.17 58.93 -8.10
N PRO A 793 -11.81 60.05 -8.54
CA PRO A 793 -11.85 60.42 -9.95
C PRO A 793 -10.50 61.01 -10.40
N GLY A 794 -9.84 60.31 -11.34
CA GLY A 794 -8.78 60.88 -12.18
C GLY A 794 -9.39 61.65 -13.36
N PRO A 795 -8.80 62.77 -13.78
CA PRO A 795 -9.46 63.77 -14.61
C PRO A 795 -9.45 63.44 -16.11
N GLY A 796 -10.63 63.59 -16.72
CA GLY A 796 -10.79 64.18 -18.07
C GLY A 796 -10.63 63.26 -19.28
N GLY A 797 -11.70 63.14 -20.08
CA GLY A 797 -11.56 62.99 -21.53
C GLY A 797 -12.22 61.78 -22.20
N THR A 798 -13.55 61.72 -22.14
CA THR A 798 -14.53 61.21 -23.13
C THR A 798 -14.03 60.50 -24.42
N GLY A 799 -14.51 59.26 -24.65
CA GLY A 799 -14.61 58.69 -26.00
C GLY A 799 -14.73 57.16 -26.06
N ASN A 800 -15.97 56.65 -26.10
CA ASN A 800 -16.35 55.23 -26.21
C ASN A 800 -15.89 54.55 -27.51
N GLY A 801 -15.72 53.22 -27.49
CA GLY A 801 -15.83 52.39 -28.71
C GLY A 801 -15.30 50.97 -28.58
N TRP A 802 -16.20 50.00 -28.45
CA TRP A 802 -15.97 48.55 -28.46
C TRP A 802 -15.78 48.00 -29.90
N ILE A 803 -15.08 46.84 -30.01
CA ILE A 803 -15.19 45.74 -31.03
C ILE A 803 -14.39 45.91 -32.37
N TYR A 804 -13.73 44.95 -33.06
CA TYR A 804 -13.72 43.46 -33.20
C TYR A 804 -12.33 42.93 -33.72
N THR A 805 -12.06 41.62 -33.50
CA THR A 805 -11.27 40.62 -34.31
C THR A 805 -9.79 40.81 -34.73
N SER A 806 -9.01 39.72 -34.59
CA SER A 806 -8.05 39.19 -35.59
C SER A 806 -7.84 37.69 -35.29
N ALA A 807 -8.04 36.71 -36.20
CA ALA A 807 -7.44 36.44 -37.52
C ALA A 807 -5.92 36.17 -37.45
N VAL A 808 -5.53 34.90 -37.57
CA VAL A 808 -4.18 34.49 -37.98
C VAL A 808 -4.22 34.21 -39.49
N SER A 809 -3.26 34.81 -40.19
CA SER A 809 -3.17 34.93 -41.64
C SER A 809 -2.72 33.64 -42.34
N VAL A 810 -3.43 33.30 -43.42
CA VAL A 810 -3.01 32.36 -44.46
C VAL A 810 -2.28 33.15 -45.55
N ALA A 811 -1.08 32.70 -45.94
CA ALA A 811 -0.38 33.18 -47.11
C ALA A 811 -0.88 32.42 -48.36
N SER A 812 -1.23 33.17 -49.40
CA SER A 812 -1.85 32.71 -50.65
C SER A 812 -0.86 32.57 -51.80
N ALA A 813 -1.00 31.51 -52.60
CA ALA A 813 -0.74 31.51 -54.05
C ALA A 813 -1.50 30.34 -54.76
N LEU A 814 -2.50 30.71 -55.57
CA LEU A 814 -2.86 30.22 -56.94
C LEU A 814 -2.37 28.81 -57.39
N THR A 815 -3.11 27.90 -58.05
CA THR A 815 -4.27 27.96 -58.98
C THR A 815 -4.78 26.52 -59.31
N LEU A 816 -6.10 26.38 -59.65
CA LEU A 816 -6.76 25.41 -60.58
C LEU A 816 -6.57 23.88 -60.35
N ALA A 817 -7.47 22.92 -60.59
CA ALA A 817 -8.83 22.78 -61.11
C ALA A 817 -9.22 21.28 -60.97
N ILE A 818 -10.48 20.93 -60.63
CA ILE A 818 -11.42 20.01 -61.35
C ILE A 818 -11.87 18.88 -60.38
N LEU A 819 -13.12 18.88 -59.85
CA LEU A 819 -14.37 18.30 -60.41
C LEU A 819 -14.22 16.77 -60.68
N ILE A 820 -14.90 15.83 -60.02
CA ILE A 820 -16.32 15.46 -60.20
C ILE A 820 -16.62 14.20 -59.34
N PHE A 821 -17.75 14.26 -58.60
CA PHE A 821 -18.82 13.26 -58.35
C PHE A 821 -18.45 11.79 -58.04
N LEU A 822 -19.14 11.08 -57.14
CA LEU A 822 -20.51 11.21 -56.58
C LEU A 822 -20.50 10.67 -55.15
#